data_AF-A0A936GXY6-F1
#
_entry.id   AF-A0A936GXY6-F1
#
_cell.length_a   1.000
_cell.length_b   1.000
_cell.length_c   1.000
_cell.angle_alpha   90.00
_cell.angle_beta   90.00
_cell.angle_gamma   90.00
#
_symmetry.space_group_name_H-M   'P 1'
#
loop_
_entity.id
_entity.type
_entity.pdbx_description
1 polymer ?
#
loop_
_entity_poly.entity_id
_entity_poly.type
_entity_poly.pdbx_seq_one_letter_code
_entity_poly.pdbx_strand_id
1 'polypeptide(L)'
;MRYFITGFLGLLWVGLIQAQKVGIQNTDPQATLDVSGDLALRSIQLTLPEGNQVSLALGLTTSSSYRIDGPTLPFSISGIQNGVDGKLLWLHNVSTVPMVILHNDINGVAGEKIMISDSINLVIPTNGSVFFMYDAIGNAWRVAGHTASFAWQKEGNAGTDNSLHFIGTTDNQALSFRINNENAGRLDSVQTFLGKNAGANFGSGSYNVAIGNESLVNNVDGADNTAVGAGSLYFNNASQNTAIGRNALFNNQDGSANTAIGNHALYNNTSRSVLVAVGDSALFHNGLNATLGYHGSANTALGFNCLNKNTIGYDNTAVGYQALYKNESGEANTSVGVLSLFNNTTGYYNSALGYQSLANNTSGSFNTAFGFASLNANQVGAYNTAVGMHSLYQNTIGLYNSGFGVFALAANTGGILNTAMGHSSLYANQNGSRNTALGSGSLYSNLNGKSNVAIGANALRQAISSNYLVAVGDSALYFNGVGGSLPQHGTANTAVGSKALGNNSLGYDNTSIGYQSLYNNTTGIGNSALGVLALHINNGVYNTAIGYQALALNQTGGLNTAVGGSALRNNTLGNKNVAIGTNALFANNTGTRNTAVGDSALVFNQGGSYNTAIGQRANNSLSLTNSVAVGYFSYPNNDNVALLGNTATASCGGYTNWTNFSDGRFKKNVKEDVIGLAFIKALRPVTYQIEMATLNQFVYKTDVEQYHQSLQTAIDEKELTIISGFIAQEVESAAQKVGYHFDGVVVPKDKEKQHYQLSYASFVVPLVKAVQEQEGKIDELENKILQLEKMVARLEELKKMK
;
A
#
# COMPACT_ATOMS: atom_id res chain seq x y z
N MET A 1 11.04 95.35 15.36
CA MET A 1 10.55 96.75 15.33
C MET A 1 10.04 97.04 13.93
N ARG A 2 8.74 97.33 13.82
CA ARG A 2 8.08 97.93 12.66
C ARG A 2 8.40 99.44 12.60
N TYR A 3 7.72 100.16 11.71
CA TYR A 3 7.59 101.62 11.53
C TYR A 3 8.31 102.18 10.29
N PHE A 4 7.70 102.83 9.28
CA PHE A 4 6.32 103.23 8.87
C PHE A 4 6.50 103.85 7.43
N ILE A 5 5.66 103.65 6.39
CA ILE A 5 4.32 104.24 6.11
C ILE A 5 4.40 105.79 6.12
N THR A 6 4.06 106.62 5.12
CA THR A 6 2.98 106.68 4.09
C THR A 6 3.31 107.84 3.11
N GLY A 7 2.98 107.79 1.81
CA GLY A 7 1.75 108.36 1.20
C GLY A 7 2.02 109.75 0.58
N PHE A 8 1.42 110.24 -0.51
CA PHE A 8 0.23 109.86 -1.26
C PHE A 8 0.06 110.85 -2.46
N LEU A 9 -0.50 110.40 -3.61
CA LEU A 9 -1.15 111.14 -4.74
C LEU A 9 -0.32 112.20 -5.51
N GLY A 10 -0.39 112.37 -6.84
CA GLY A 10 -1.25 111.82 -7.89
C GLY A 10 -1.29 112.78 -9.09
N LEU A 11 -1.21 112.21 -10.31
CA LEU A 11 -1.71 112.68 -11.62
C LEU A 11 -0.84 113.59 -12.54
N LEU A 12 -0.36 112.92 -13.61
CA LEU A 12 -0.26 113.27 -15.05
C LEU A 12 0.64 114.41 -15.57
N TRP A 13 1.76 114.03 -16.24
CA TRP A 13 2.08 114.10 -17.71
C TRP A 13 2.66 115.48 -18.14
N VAL A 14 3.83 115.69 -18.81
CA VAL A 14 4.72 114.96 -19.75
C VAL A 14 6.10 115.69 -19.79
N GLY A 15 7.22 115.01 -20.11
CA GLY A 15 8.37 115.72 -20.73
C GLY A 15 9.80 115.13 -20.68
N LEU A 16 10.04 114.00 -21.37
CA LEU A 16 11.26 113.62 -22.12
C LEU A 16 12.69 113.67 -21.48
N ILE A 17 13.24 112.48 -21.17
CA ILE A 17 14.67 112.12 -21.34
C ILE A 17 14.72 110.89 -22.27
N GLN A 18 15.55 110.97 -23.32
CA GLN A 18 15.72 109.94 -24.36
C GLN A 18 16.40 108.66 -23.83
N ALA A 19 15.92 107.52 -24.32
CA ALA A 19 16.23 106.15 -23.92
C ALA A 19 17.68 105.70 -24.14
N GLN A 20 18.23 104.90 -23.20
CA GLN A 20 19.35 104.00 -23.47
C GLN A 20 18.93 103.02 -24.57
N LYS A 21 19.46 103.20 -25.78
CA LYS A 21 19.27 102.25 -26.87
C LYS A 21 20.18 101.05 -26.66
N VAL A 22 19.60 99.86 -26.64
CA VAL A 22 20.30 98.57 -26.64
C VAL A 22 21.11 98.43 -27.94
N GLY A 23 22.24 97.70 -27.94
CA GLY A 23 23.09 97.51 -29.12
C GLY A 23 24.61 97.69 -28.89
N ILE A 24 25.37 97.92 -29.98
CA ILE A 24 26.82 98.21 -29.92
C ILE A 24 27.00 99.66 -29.45
N GLN A 25 27.68 99.87 -28.33
CA GLN A 25 28.02 101.19 -27.80
C GLN A 25 29.53 101.42 -27.79
N ASN A 26 29.93 102.60 -28.27
CA ASN A 26 31.31 103.05 -28.19
C ASN A 26 31.34 104.55 -27.81
N THR A 27 32.23 104.90 -26.88
CA THR A 27 32.39 106.24 -26.32
C THR A 27 33.58 107.01 -26.92
N ASP A 28 34.39 106.39 -27.79
CA ASP A 28 35.53 107.02 -28.48
C ASP A 28 35.14 107.45 -29.91
N PRO A 29 35.20 108.77 -30.24
CA PRO A 29 34.84 109.29 -31.56
C PRO A 29 35.82 108.93 -32.68
N GLN A 30 36.91 108.18 -32.41
CA GLN A 30 37.82 107.65 -33.44
C GLN A 30 37.77 106.12 -33.59
N ALA A 31 36.73 105.48 -33.08
CA ALA A 31 36.61 104.03 -33.13
C ALA A 31 36.45 103.50 -34.57
N THR A 32 37.28 102.53 -34.94
CA THR A 32 37.08 101.72 -36.14
C THR A 32 36.45 100.39 -35.73
N LEU A 33 35.29 100.06 -36.29
CA LEU A 33 34.62 98.77 -36.12
C LEU A 33 34.78 98.00 -37.43
N ASP A 34 35.49 96.87 -37.41
CA ASP A 34 35.54 95.96 -38.58
C ASP A 34 34.38 94.97 -38.46
N VAL A 35 33.43 95.08 -39.39
CA VAL A 35 32.22 94.25 -39.48
C VAL A 35 32.39 93.37 -40.72
N SER A 36 33.03 92.20 -40.58
CA SER A 36 33.28 91.35 -41.74
C SER A 36 32.19 90.30 -41.93
N GLY A 37 31.52 90.33 -43.07
CA GLY A 37 30.46 89.39 -43.44
C GLY A 37 30.89 88.22 -44.33
N ASP A 38 32.15 88.17 -44.78
CA ASP A 38 32.79 87.04 -45.47
C ASP A 38 34.29 87.32 -45.57
N LEU A 39 35.19 86.33 -45.53
CA LEU A 39 36.63 86.60 -45.52
C LEU A 39 37.16 87.07 -46.89
N ALA A 40 37.92 88.17 -46.87
CA ALA A 40 38.90 88.63 -47.85
C ALA A 40 38.40 89.31 -49.16
N LEU A 41 38.33 90.65 -49.16
CA LEU A 41 38.96 91.60 -50.11
C LEU A 41 38.40 93.04 -49.94
N ARG A 42 39.34 94.00 -49.79
CA ARG A 42 39.29 95.50 -49.76
C ARG A 42 38.04 96.22 -49.19
N SER A 43 38.32 97.06 -48.19
CA SER A 43 37.40 97.89 -47.39
C SER A 43 36.60 98.93 -48.19
N ILE A 44 35.32 99.07 -47.87
CA ILE A 44 34.54 100.30 -48.13
C ILE A 44 34.44 101.10 -46.81
N GLN A 45 34.65 102.40 -46.90
CA GLN A 45 34.53 103.33 -45.77
C GLN A 45 33.06 103.71 -45.59
N LEU A 46 32.51 103.49 -44.39
CA LEU A 46 31.14 103.82 -44.03
C LEU A 46 31.15 104.99 -43.05
N THR A 47 30.75 106.19 -43.49
CA THR A 47 30.63 107.37 -42.62
C THR A 47 29.25 107.38 -41.96
N LEU A 48 29.20 107.37 -40.63
CA LEU A 48 27.94 107.51 -39.89
C LEU A 48 27.61 109.00 -39.67
N PRO A 49 26.35 109.45 -39.85
CA PRO A 49 25.89 110.78 -39.45
C PRO A 49 26.03 111.00 -37.92
N GLU A 50 26.24 112.24 -37.47
CA GLU A 50 26.27 112.58 -36.04
C GLU A 50 24.93 112.21 -35.36
N GLY A 51 24.97 111.29 -34.37
CA GLY A 51 23.82 110.84 -33.58
C GLY A 51 23.62 109.31 -33.48
N ASN A 52 22.66 108.88 -32.67
CA ASN A 52 22.32 107.45 -32.45
C ASN A 52 21.57 106.85 -33.64
N GLN A 53 22.14 105.83 -34.30
CA GLN A 53 21.51 105.11 -35.41
C GLN A 53 20.54 104.03 -34.92
N VAL A 54 19.55 103.70 -35.74
CA VAL A 54 18.62 102.60 -35.44
C VAL A 54 19.26 101.25 -35.81
N SER A 55 19.78 101.10 -37.03
CA SER A 55 20.39 99.84 -37.47
C SER A 55 21.51 100.06 -38.49
N LEU A 56 22.51 99.17 -38.49
CA LEU A 56 23.60 99.16 -39.46
C LEU A 56 23.21 98.30 -40.67
N ALA A 57 22.99 98.94 -41.82
CA ALA A 57 22.69 98.28 -43.09
C ALA A 57 23.98 97.94 -43.83
N LEU A 58 24.31 96.66 -43.93
CA LEU A 58 25.52 96.20 -44.63
C LEU A 58 25.38 96.16 -46.16
N GLY A 59 24.26 96.66 -46.73
CA GLY A 59 24.02 96.72 -48.18
C GLY A 59 24.02 95.36 -48.90
N LEU A 60 23.77 95.38 -50.21
CA LEU A 60 23.82 94.19 -51.10
C LEU A 60 25.17 94.07 -51.85
N THR A 61 26.16 94.88 -51.47
CA THR A 61 27.44 94.99 -52.17
C THR A 61 28.40 93.86 -51.80
N THR A 62 29.19 93.37 -52.76
CA THR A 62 30.13 92.24 -52.62
C THR A 62 31.40 92.55 -51.80
N SER A 63 31.37 93.56 -50.93
CA SER A 63 32.53 93.97 -50.11
C SER A 63 32.44 93.34 -48.73
N SER A 64 33.54 92.76 -48.27
CA SER A 64 33.56 91.85 -47.12
C SER A 64 33.91 92.48 -45.78
N SER A 65 34.38 93.73 -45.76
CA SER A 65 34.74 94.48 -44.53
C SER A 65 34.28 95.94 -44.65
N TYR A 66 33.66 96.44 -43.58
CA TYR A 66 33.27 97.84 -43.45
C TYR A 66 34.13 98.50 -42.39
N ARG A 67 34.82 99.57 -42.75
CA ARG A 67 35.47 100.47 -41.79
C ARG A 67 34.49 101.58 -41.46
N ILE A 68 33.97 101.56 -40.24
CA ILE A 68 33.18 102.69 -39.71
C ILE A 68 34.16 103.75 -39.21
N ASP A 69 34.10 104.96 -39.76
CA ASP A 69 34.73 106.13 -39.14
C ASP A 69 33.64 106.87 -38.34
N GLY A 70 33.89 107.03 -37.04
CA GLY A 70 32.90 107.51 -36.08
C GLY A 70 32.58 109.01 -36.20
N PRO A 71 31.38 109.43 -35.76
CA PRO A 71 31.04 110.84 -35.55
C PRO A 71 31.84 111.43 -34.36
N THR A 72 31.92 112.76 -34.24
CA THR A 72 32.72 113.47 -33.22
C THR A 72 32.22 113.30 -31.76
N LEU A 73 31.15 112.52 -31.53
CA LEU A 73 30.48 112.25 -30.25
C LEU A 73 30.20 110.73 -30.07
N PRO A 74 29.99 110.22 -28.84
CA PRO A 74 29.60 108.82 -28.60
C PRO A 74 28.40 108.38 -29.44
N PHE A 75 28.43 107.14 -29.93
CA PHE A 75 27.37 106.60 -30.80
C PHE A 75 26.85 105.24 -30.30
N SER A 76 25.63 104.90 -30.72
CA SER A 76 25.03 103.57 -30.51
C SER A 76 24.41 103.04 -31.81
N ILE A 77 24.49 101.73 -32.01
CA ILE A 77 23.87 100.98 -33.11
C ILE A 77 22.96 99.91 -32.51
N SER A 78 21.64 99.98 -32.71
CA SER A 78 20.71 99.05 -32.06
C SER A 78 20.59 97.67 -32.68
N GLY A 79 20.90 97.52 -33.98
CA GLY A 79 20.90 96.23 -34.66
C GLY A 79 21.72 96.18 -35.94
N ILE A 80 21.89 94.99 -36.52
CA ILE A 80 22.61 94.74 -37.78
C ILE A 80 21.69 94.05 -38.78
N GLN A 81 21.40 94.72 -39.90
CA GLN A 81 20.46 94.27 -40.93
C GLN A 81 21.03 93.21 -41.88
N ASN A 82 20.13 92.45 -42.52
CA ASN A 82 20.41 91.50 -43.62
C ASN A 82 21.23 90.25 -43.23
N GLY A 83 20.86 89.58 -42.14
CA GLY A 83 21.38 88.25 -41.81
C GLY A 83 20.73 87.14 -42.64
N VAL A 84 21.53 86.13 -43.03
CA VAL A 84 21.08 84.87 -43.65
C VAL A 84 21.57 83.74 -42.74
N ASP A 85 20.78 82.68 -42.55
CA ASP A 85 21.09 81.61 -41.59
C ASP A 85 22.53 81.09 -41.76
N GLY A 86 23.26 81.00 -40.64
CA GLY A 86 24.66 80.56 -40.64
C GLY A 86 25.68 81.60 -41.11
N LYS A 87 25.26 82.79 -41.56
CA LYS A 87 26.21 83.87 -41.90
C LYS A 87 27.00 84.25 -40.65
N LEU A 88 28.31 84.35 -40.80
CA LEU A 88 29.21 84.77 -39.74
C LEU A 88 29.45 86.27 -39.82
N LEU A 89 29.49 86.87 -38.65
CA LEU A 89 29.80 88.27 -38.43
C LEU A 89 30.94 88.35 -37.43
N TRP A 90 32.05 88.92 -37.85
CA TRP A 90 33.15 89.23 -36.94
C TRP A 90 33.09 90.70 -36.58
N LEU A 91 33.07 91.01 -35.27
CA LEU A 91 33.26 92.35 -34.76
C LEU A 91 34.64 92.43 -34.11
N HIS A 92 35.50 93.30 -34.63
CA HIS A 92 36.82 93.58 -34.07
C HIS A 92 36.90 95.03 -33.59
N ASN A 93 37.25 95.23 -32.32
CA ASN A 93 37.40 96.55 -31.73
C ASN A 93 38.85 97.02 -31.85
N VAL A 94 39.15 97.90 -32.80
CA VAL A 94 40.49 98.52 -32.92
C VAL A 94 40.60 99.90 -32.26
N SER A 95 39.57 100.31 -31.49
CA SER A 95 39.58 101.59 -30.76
C SER A 95 40.39 101.53 -29.46
N THR A 96 40.80 102.69 -28.95
CA THR A 96 41.63 102.78 -27.74
C THR A 96 40.85 102.54 -26.44
N VAL A 97 39.54 102.31 -26.51
CA VAL A 97 38.65 102.02 -25.37
C VAL A 97 37.87 100.72 -25.58
N PRO A 98 37.40 100.05 -24.51
CA PRO A 98 36.52 98.89 -24.63
C PRO A 98 35.18 99.25 -25.29
N MET A 99 34.76 98.42 -26.23
CA MET A 99 33.44 98.48 -26.84
C MET A 99 32.49 97.61 -26.03
N VAL A 100 31.28 98.10 -25.75
CA VAL A 100 30.30 97.37 -24.95
C VAL A 100 29.10 97.06 -25.81
N ILE A 101 28.75 95.78 -25.91
CA ILE A 101 27.48 95.33 -26.47
C ILE A 101 26.52 95.21 -25.29
N LEU A 102 25.53 96.11 -25.26
CA LEU A 102 24.54 96.13 -24.20
C LEU A 102 23.57 94.94 -24.31
N HIS A 103 23.09 94.47 -23.17
CA HIS A 103 22.24 93.29 -23.04
C HIS A 103 20.91 93.39 -23.82
N ASN A 104 20.59 92.32 -24.55
CA ASN A 104 19.25 91.89 -24.99
C ASN A 104 18.30 92.98 -25.53
N ASP A 105 18.32 93.24 -26.85
CA ASP A 105 17.38 94.17 -27.50
C ASP A 105 16.02 93.49 -27.80
N ILE A 106 15.23 93.27 -26.75
CA ILE A 106 13.88 92.70 -26.88
C ILE A 106 12.98 93.57 -27.75
N ASN A 107 13.23 94.89 -27.79
CA ASN A 107 12.40 95.88 -28.50
C ASN A 107 12.91 96.21 -29.92
N GLY A 108 14.05 95.66 -30.34
CA GLY A 108 14.60 95.83 -31.68
C GLY A 108 13.74 95.18 -32.77
N VAL A 109 13.95 95.60 -34.03
CA VAL A 109 13.23 95.03 -35.19
C VAL A 109 13.72 93.58 -35.42
N ALA A 110 12.78 92.66 -35.64
CA ALA A 110 13.09 91.25 -35.86
C ALA A 110 13.93 91.08 -37.15
N GLY A 111 15.05 90.37 -37.07
CA GLY A 111 16.02 90.21 -38.16
C GLY A 111 17.25 91.12 -38.06
N GLU A 112 17.28 91.99 -37.04
CA GLU A 112 18.36 92.95 -36.81
C GLU A 112 18.99 92.79 -35.41
N LYS A 113 18.48 91.89 -34.58
CA LYS A 113 18.82 91.76 -33.15
C LYS A 113 20.19 91.10 -32.93
N ILE A 114 20.92 91.54 -31.91
CA ILE A 114 22.09 90.82 -31.36
C ILE A 114 21.68 90.22 -30.02
N MET A 115 21.67 88.89 -29.92
CA MET A 115 21.31 88.13 -28.73
C MET A 115 22.56 87.67 -28.00
N ILE A 116 22.76 88.19 -26.79
CA ILE A 116 23.74 87.74 -25.80
C ILE A 116 22.99 87.19 -24.57
N SER A 117 23.58 86.25 -23.84
CA SER A 117 22.89 85.55 -22.73
C SER A 117 22.30 86.52 -21.70
N ASP A 118 21.17 86.15 -21.11
CA ASP A 118 20.39 87.05 -20.26
C ASP A 118 21.20 87.61 -19.07
N SER A 119 21.27 88.95 -19.03
CA SER A 119 21.65 89.81 -17.88
C SER A 119 23.09 90.33 -17.78
N ILE A 120 23.98 90.13 -18.77
CA ILE A 120 25.35 90.72 -18.73
C ILE A 120 25.70 91.37 -20.08
N ASN A 121 26.21 92.60 -20.06
CA ASN A 121 26.76 93.27 -21.24
C ASN A 121 28.05 92.57 -21.69
N LEU A 122 28.21 92.35 -22.99
CA LEU A 122 29.44 91.78 -23.53
C LEU A 122 30.45 92.90 -23.81
N VAL A 123 31.57 92.89 -23.08
CA VAL A 123 32.64 93.89 -23.24
C VAL A 123 33.73 93.34 -24.15
N ILE A 124 33.98 94.01 -25.27
CA ILE A 124 35.06 93.73 -26.22
C ILE A 124 36.23 94.68 -25.89
N PRO A 125 37.34 94.20 -25.33
CA PRO A 125 38.49 95.05 -25.00
C PRO A 125 39.13 95.66 -26.26
N THR A 126 40.04 96.62 -26.09
CA THR A 126 40.89 97.14 -27.18
C THR A 126 41.65 96.00 -27.87
N ASN A 127 41.61 95.96 -29.20
CA ASN A 127 42.08 94.85 -30.04
C ASN A 127 41.35 93.50 -29.81
N GLY A 128 40.21 93.50 -29.13
CA GLY A 128 39.38 92.33 -28.90
C GLY A 128 38.47 92.01 -30.09
N SER A 129 38.01 90.75 -30.15
CA SER A 129 37.20 90.21 -31.24
C SER A 129 36.06 89.35 -30.71
N VAL A 130 34.91 89.38 -31.37
CA VAL A 130 33.82 88.42 -31.15
C VAL A 130 33.21 87.98 -32.48
N PHE A 131 32.88 86.69 -32.57
CA PHE A 131 32.12 86.14 -33.68
C PHE A 131 30.67 85.99 -33.31
N PHE A 132 29.80 86.50 -34.17
CA PHE A 132 28.38 86.26 -34.19
C PHE A 132 28.02 85.39 -35.40
N MET A 133 26.98 84.59 -35.27
CA MET A 133 26.37 83.83 -36.34
C MET A 133 24.90 84.20 -36.39
N TYR A 134 24.35 84.44 -37.59
CA TYR A 134 22.93 84.68 -37.74
C TYR A 134 22.15 83.37 -37.61
N ASP A 135 21.15 83.37 -36.74
CA ASP A 135 20.20 82.28 -36.51
C ASP A 135 18.85 82.69 -37.10
N ALA A 136 18.48 82.09 -38.23
CA ALA A 136 17.23 82.41 -38.92
C ALA A 136 15.99 81.89 -38.18
N ILE A 137 16.13 80.90 -37.29
CA ILE A 137 15.02 80.42 -36.44
C ILE A 137 14.74 81.46 -35.35
N GLY A 138 15.79 82.01 -34.75
CA GLY A 138 15.71 83.08 -33.76
C GLY A 138 15.54 84.49 -34.33
N ASN A 139 15.70 84.66 -35.65
CA ASN A 139 15.72 85.94 -36.37
C ASN A 139 16.67 86.98 -35.72
N ALA A 140 17.87 86.53 -35.34
CA ALA A 140 18.86 87.30 -34.57
C ALA A 140 20.31 86.78 -34.76
N TRP A 141 21.30 87.62 -34.44
CA TRP A 141 22.72 87.29 -34.37
C TRP A 141 23.11 86.76 -32.98
N ARG A 142 23.81 85.63 -32.90
CA ARG A 142 24.23 84.96 -31.63
C ARG A 142 25.73 84.72 -31.58
N VAL A 143 26.35 84.75 -30.39
CA VAL A 143 27.81 84.49 -30.26
C VAL A 143 28.15 83.06 -30.69
N ALA A 144 29.12 82.89 -31.59
CA ALA A 144 29.54 81.58 -32.10
C ALA A 144 30.53 80.89 -31.14
N GLY A 145 30.19 79.70 -30.60
CA GLY A 145 31.12 78.83 -29.86
C GLY A 145 30.74 78.35 -28.44
N HIS A 146 29.49 78.48 -27.99
CA HIS A 146 29.09 78.07 -26.63
C HIS A 146 27.99 77.00 -26.63
N THR A 147 28.36 75.72 -26.68
CA THR A 147 27.43 74.60 -26.39
C THR A 147 28.14 73.38 -25.81
N ALA A 148 28.08 73.18 -24.48
CA ALA A 148 27.92 71.85 -23.88
C ALA A 148 27.56 71.97 -22.39
N SER A 149 26.36 71.52 -22.03
CA SER A 149 25.95 71.26 -20.65
C SER A 149 26.41 69.85 -20.27
N PHE A 150 26.94 69.67 -19.06
CA PHE A 150 27.41 68.38 -18.49
C PHE A 150 26.26 67.40 -18.14
N ALA A 151 25.08 67.52 -18.74
CA ALA A 151 23.97 66.60 -18.49
C ALA A 151 24.15 65.31 -19.31
N TRP A 152 23.75 64.18 -18.73
CA TRP A 152 23.53 62.94 -19.48
C TRP A 152 22.55 63.21 -20.63
N GLN A 153 23.00 62.99 -21.86
CA GLN A 153 22.21 63.29 -23.05
C GLN A 153 21.14 62.22 -23.26
N LYS A 154 19.96 62.64 -23.74
CA LYS A 154 18.82 61.75 -23.98
C LYS A 154 19.10 60.68 -25.04
N GLU A 155 20.09 60.92 -25.91
CA GLU A 155 20.52 59.99 -26.97
C GLU A 155 21.72 59.12 -26.54
N GLY A 156 22.19 59.27 -25.30
CA GLY A 156 23.42 58.65 -24.80
C GLY A 156 24.66 59.52 -25.05
N ASN A 157 25.69 59.27 -24.25
CA ASN A 157 26.97 59.98 -24.37
C ASN A 157 27.95 59.12 -25.21
N ALA A 158 28.64 59.71 -26.19
CA ALA A 158 29.73 59.04 -26.91
C ALA A 158 31.06 59.17 -26.15
N GLY A 159 31.95 58.16 -26.23
CA GLY A 159 33.29 58.23 -25.63
C GLY A 159 33.35 58.03 -24.11
N THR A 160 32.48 57.19 -23.53
CA THR A 160 32.41 56.98 -22.09
C THR A 160 33.66 56.28 -21.53
N ASP A 161 34.25 56.92 -20.52
CA ASP A 161 35.30 56.39 -19.66
C ASP A 161 34.69 56.00 -18.28
N ASN A 162 34.90 54.75 -17.85
CA ASN A 162 34.38 54.20 -16.59
C ASN A 162 34.94 54.90 -15.33
N SER A 163 36.03 55.67 -15.45
CA SER A 163 36.59 56.49 -14.38
C SER A 163 36.03 57.91 -14.32
N LEU A 164 35.34 58.37 -15.37
CA LEU A 164 34.85 59.76 -15.52
C LEU A 164 33.32 59.87 -15.63
N HIS A 165 32.65 58.89 -16.23
CA HIS A 165 31.22 58.94 -16.53
C HIS A 165 30.45 57.98 -15.62
N PHE A 166 29.85 58.54 -14.58
CA PHE A 166 29.04 57.82 -13.60
C PHE A 166 27.58 58.29 -13.67
N ILE A 167 26.63 57.35 -13.63
CA ILE A 167 25.23 57.65 -13.30
C ILE A 167 25.04 57.26 -11.84
N GLY A 168 25.03 58.25 -10.95
CA GLY A 168 24.79 58.03 -9.53
C GLY A 168 25.13 59.25 -8.69
N THR A 169 25.12 59.08 -7.38
CA THR A 169 25.35 60.12 -6.38
C THR A 169 26.73 59.96 -5.73
N THR A 170 27.34 61.05 -5.29
CA THR A 170 28.60 61.02 -4.51
C THR A 170 28.36 61.12 -2.99
N ASP A 171 27.11 61.30 -2.59
CA ASP A 171 26.65 61.27 -1.21
C ASP A 171 25.85 59.97 -0.95
N ASN A 172 25.60 59.62 0.31
CA ASN A 172 24.79 58.45 0.67
C ASN A 172 23.28 58.71 0.48
N GLN A 173 22.91 59.43 -0.58
CA GLN A 173 21.52 59.69 -0.96
C GLN A 173 21.11 58.77 -2.10
N ALA A 174 19.83 58.38 -2.12
CA ALA A 174 19.29 57.43 -3.09
C ALA A 174 19.20 58.02 -4.51
N LEU A 175 19.55 57.22 -5.52
CA LEU A 175 19.32 57.54 -6.93
C LEU A 175 17.90 57.10 -7.34
N SER A 176 17.06 58.02 -7.82
CA SER A 176 15.67 57.74 -8.20
C SER A 176 15.42 57.92 -9.69
N PHE A 177 14.74 56.96 -10.32
CA PHE A 177 14.22 57.01 -11.68
C PHE A 177 12.72 57.32 -11.65
N ARG A 178 12.20 58.06 -12.63
CA ARG A 178 10.77 58.39 -12.73
C ARG A 178 10.23 58.23 -14.15
N ILE A 179 8.95 57.88 -14.26
CA ILE A 179 8.16 57.85 -15.51
C ILE A 179 6.89 58.64 -15.26
N ASN A 180 6.59 59.67 -16.06
CA ASN A 180 5.42 60.55 -15.88
C ASN A 180 5.28 61.12 -14.45
N ASN A 181 6.41 61.49 -13.83
CA ASN A 181 6.49 61.96 -12.44
C ASN A 181 6.07 60.95 -11.35
N GLU A 182 5.90 59.67 -11.72
CA GLU A 182 5.79 58.56 -10.76
C GLU A 182 7.16 57.89 -10.59
N ASN A 183 7.40 57.31 -9.40
CA ASN A 183 8.63 56.57 -9.14
C ASN A 183 8.72 55.35 -10.06
N ALA A 184 9.87 55.16 -10.69
CA ALA A 184 10.13 54.07 -11.63
C ALA A 184 11.41 53.27 -11.31
N GLY A 185 12.09 53.64 -10.24
CA GLY A 185 13.22 52.91 -9.69
C GLY A 185 13.89 53.72 -8.58
N ARG A 186 14.51 53.04 -7.63
CA ARG A 186 15.30 53.61 -6.55
C ARG A 186 16.44 52.67 -6.22
N LEU A 187 17.66 53.18 -6.26
CA LEU A 187 18.86 52.46 -5.84
C LEU A 187 19.42 53.18 -4.60
N ASP A 188 19.47 52.51 -3.46
CA ASP A 188 20.09 53.03 -2.24
C ASP A 188 20.97 51.97 -1.56
N SER A 189 21.59 52.31 -0.42
CA SER A 189 22.58 51.45 0.25
C SER A 189 21.98 50.23 0.95
N VAL A 190 20.66 50.14 1.09
CA VAL A 190 19.97 49.06 1.82
C VAL A 190 18.88 48.36 1.01
N GLN A 191 18.50 48.84 -0.18
CA GLN A 191 17.45 48.23 -1.00
C GLN A 191 17.56 48.59 -2.50
N THR A 192 16.92 47.78 -3.35
CA THR A 192 16.95 47.93 -4.82
C THR A 192 15.55 47.85 -5.40
N PHE A 193 15.04 48.94 -5.98
CA PHE A 193 13.74 49.02 -6.64
C PHE A 193 13.88 49.41 -8.11
N LEU A 194 13.22 48.68 -9.02
CA LEU A 194 13.26 48.90 -10.46
C LEU A 194 11.89 48.59 -11.09
N GLY A 195 11.22 49.60 -11.63
CA GLY A 195 9.88 49.49 -12.22
C GLY A 195 8.93 50.58 -11.72
N LYS A 196 7.92 50.92 -12.54
CA LYS A 196 6.91 51.91 -12.18
C LYS A 196 6.18 51.48 -10.89
N ASN A 197 6.22 52.33 -9.87
CA ASN A 197 5.71 52.09 -8.51
C ASN A 197 6.34 50.90 -7.76
N ALA A 198 7.51 50.41 -8.19
CA ALA A 198 8.26 49.41 -7.43
C ALA A 198 8.69 50.00 -6.07
N GLY A 199 8.36 49.31 -4.98
CA GLY A 199 8.66 49.80 -3.63
C GLY A 199 7.91 51.09 -3.27
N ALA A 200 6.75 51.37 -3.89
CA ALA A 200 5.90 52.47 -3.45
C ALA A 200 5.47 52.28 -1.98
N ASN A 201 5.05 53.36 -1.31
CA ASN A 201 4.61 53.38 0.09
C ASN A 201 5.48 52.61 1.11
N PHE A 202 6.78 52.44 0.83
CA PHE A 202 7.68 51.76 1.74
C PHE A 202 8.00 52.62 2.96
N GLY A 203 8.19 52.00 4.12
CA GLY A 203 8.50 52.67 5.38
C GLY A 203 9.91 52.34 5.89
N SER A 204 10.00 51.74 7.08
CA SER A 204 11.25 51.50 7.81
C SER A 204 12.00 50.21 7.38
N GLY A 205 11.35 49.35 6.60
CA GLY A 205 11.91 48.08 6.14
C GLY A 205 13.19 48.23 5.28
N SER A 206 14.14 47.32 5.45
CA SER A 206 15.44 47.32 4.75
C SER A 206 15.74 45.98 4.08
N TYR A 207 16.77 45.93 3.23
CA TYR A 207 17.21 44.73 2.48
C TYR A 207 16.15 44.16 1.54
N ASN A 208 15.32 45.04 0.97
CA ASN A 208 14.27 44.66 0.03
C ASN A 208 14.73 44.78 -1.43
N VAL A 209 14.30 43.85 -2.27
CA VAL A 209 14.43 43.87 -3.73
C VAL A 209 13.04 43.93 -4.35
N ALA A 210 12.80 44.90 -5.23
CA ALA A 210 11.53 45.01 -5.97
C ALA A 210 11.79 45.31 -7.44
N ILE A 211 11.52 44.35 -8.33
CA ILE A 211 11.77 44.46 -9.77
C ILE A 211 10.48 44.14 -10.53
N GLY A 212 9.82 45.15 -11.07
CA GLY A 212 8.55 45.01 -11.79
C GLY A 212 7.64 46.22 -11.62
N ASN A 213 6.65 46.33 -12.51
CA ASN A 213 5.58 47.31 -12.31
C ASN A 213 4.78 46.92 -11.05
N GLU A 214 4.63 47.86 -10.12
CA GLU A 214 3.87 47.65 -8.87
C GLU A 214 4.34 46.46 -8.02
N SER A 215 5.63 46.12 -8.07
CA SER A 215 6.22 45.14 -7.15
C SER A 215 6.47 45.78 -5.77
N LEU A 216 6.09 45.11 -4.68
CA LEU A 216 6.34 45.53 -3.30
C LEU A 216 5.76 46.91 -2.92
N VAL A 217 4.51 47.21 -3.28
CA VAL A 217 3.88 48.55 -3.21
C VAL A 217 3.40 48.99 -1.82
N ASN A 218 3.13 48.09 -0.88
CA ASN A 218 2.59 48.47 0.44
C ASN A 218 3.39 47.89 1.60
N ASN A 219 4.72 47.98 1.49
CA ASN A 219 5.67 47.43 2.45
C ASN A 219 6.19 48.46 3.45
N VAL A 220 5.38 48.74 4.48
CA VAL A 220 5.69 49.74 5.49
C VAL A 220 6.89 49.30 6.34
N ASP A 221 6.81 48.15 7.02
CA ASP A 221 7.86 47.75 7.97
C ASP A 221 8.60 46.44 7.62
N GLY A 222 8.21 45.75 6.55
CA GLY A 222 8.80 44.47 6.16
C GLY A 222 10.25 44.59 5.64
N ALA A 223 11.14 43.74 6.13
CA ALA A 223 12.53 43.66 5.70
C ALA A 223 12.85 42.34 4.99
N ASP A 224 13.99 42.28 4.30
CA ASP A 224 14.51 41.05 3.68
C ASP A 224 13.57 40.39 2.65
N ASN A 225 12.79 41.19 1.91
CA ASN A 225 11.87 40.68 0.89
C ASN A 225 12.48 40.75 -0.53
N THR A 226 12.20 39.74 -1.35
CA THR A 226 12.53 39.72 -2.79
C THR A 226 11.24 39.66 -3.60
N ALA A 227 10.94 40.68 -4.39
CA ALA A 227 9.76 40.79 -5.25
C ALA A 227 10.21 41.00 -6.71
N VAL A 228 9.96 40.03 -7.59
CA VAL A 228 10.35 40.10 -9.01
C VAL A 228 9.16 39.71 -9.88
N GLY A 229 8.57 40.68 -10.59
CA GLY A 229 7.39 40.50 -11.42
C GLY A 229 6.36 41.59 -11.20
N ALA A 230 5.47 41.78 -12.17
CA ALA A 230 4.42 42.78 -12.04
C ALA A 230 3.44 42.39 -10.90
N GLY A 231 3.21 43.30 -9.95
CA GLY A 231 2.32 43.08 -8.81
C GLY A 231 2.79 42.04 -7.78
N SER A 232 4.04 41.56 -7.84
CA SER A 232 4.55 40.63 -6.82
C SER A 232 4.65 41.34 -5.46
N LEU A 233 4.18 40.71 -4.37
CA LEU A 233 4.18 41.29 -3.02
C LEU A 233 3.45 42.65 -2.91
N TYR A 234 2.38 42.86 -3.68
CA TYR A 234 1.68 44.16 -3.74
C TYR A 234 1.17 44.66 -2.37
N PHE A 235 0.51 43.80 -1.59
CA PHE A 235 0.09 44.09 -0.22
C PHE A 235 0.95 43.28 0.75
N ASN A 236 2.13 43.77 1.14
CA ASN A 236 3.02 43.06 2.06
C ASN A 236 3.46 43.93 3.22
N ASN A 237 3.21 43.57 4.48
CA ASN A 237 3.78 44.27 5.65
C ASN A 237 4.69 43.35 6.50
N ALA A 238 5.18 42.26 5.91
CA ALA A 238 5.93 41.21 6.59
C ALA A 238 7.36 41.06 6.03
N SER A 239 8.19 40.29 6.73
CA SER A 239 9.60 40.13 6.39
C SER A 239 9.93 38.75 5.82
N GLN A 240 11.09 38.62 5.17
CA GLN A 240 11.67 37.36 4.71
C GLN A 240 10.84 36.64 3.63
N ASN A 241 10.15 37.38 2.75
CA ASN A 241 9.35 36.80 1.69
C ASN A 241 10.03 36.87 0.32
N THR A 242 10.00 35.77 -0.44
CA THR A 242 10.46 35.71 -1.83
C THR A 242 9.26 35.51 -2.75
N ALA A 243 9.04 36.40 -3.70
CA ALA A 243 7.97 36.37 -4.69
C ALA A 243 8.52 36.63 -6.09
N ILE A 244 8.45 35.64 -6.99
CA ILE A 244 8.94 35.73 -8.37
C ILE A 244 7.83 35.31 -9.33
N GLY A 245 7.31 36.23 -10.13
CA GLY A 245 6.21 36.01 -11.07
C GLY A 245 5.13 37.08 -10.95
N ARG A 246 4.28 37.17 -11.98
CA ARG A 246 3.17 38.14 -11.96
C ARG A 246 2.21 37.80 -10.82
N ASN A 247 1.94 38.78 -9.95
CA ASN A 247 1.07 38.66 -8.79
C ASN A 247 1.44 37.49 -7.84
N ALA A 248 2.71 37.08 -7.81
CA ALA A 248 3.18 36.14 -6.80
C ALA A 248 3.07 36.80 -5.41
N LEU A 249 2.49 36.10 -4.45
CA LEU A 249 2.31 36.56 -3.07
C LEU A 249 1.60 37.93 -2.98
N PHE A 250 0.58 38.15 -3.82
CA PHE A 250 -0.05 39.47 -4.02
C PHE A 250 -0.65 40.07 -2.74
N ASN A 251 -1.34 39.26 -1.92
CA ASN A 251 -2.01 39.73 -0.70
C ASN A 251 -1.42 39.07 0.56
N ASN A 252 -0.29 39.56 1.06
CA ASN A 252 0.48 39.05 2.19
C ASN A 252 0.72 40.06 3.32
N GLN A 253 -0.33 40.44 4.05
CA GLN A 253 -0.27 41.47 5.10
C GLN A 253 0.78 41.16 6.17
N ASP A 254 0.70 40.01 6.86
CA ASP A 254 1.58 39.73 8.02
C ASP A 254 2.38 38.41 7.92
N GLY A 255 2.27 37.68 6.80
CA GLY A 255 2.90 36.37 6.62
C GLY A 255 4.41 36.48 6.37
N SER A 256 5.24 35.79 7.15
CA SER A 256 6.70 35.85 7.02
C SER A 256 7.29 34.52 6.53
N ALA A 257 8.52 34.57 5.99
CA ALA A 257 9.24 33.38 5.54
C ALA A 257 8.52 32.56 4.44
N ASN A 258 7.85 33.23 3.50
CA ASN A 258 7.16 32.59 2.38
C ASN A 258 7.99 32.64 1.09
N THR A 259 7.96 31.57 0.29
CA THR A 259 8.53 31.50 -1.05
C THR A 259 7.42 31.25 -2.08
N ALA A 260 7.20 32.17 -3.01
CA ALA A 260 6.22 32.10 -4.09
C ALA A 260 6.90 32.32 -5.44
N ILE A 261 6.96 31.29 -6.29
CA ILE A 261 7.59 31.37 -7.62
C ILE A 261 6.58 30.87 -8.66
N GLY A 262 6.05 31.76 -9.48
CA GLY A 262 5.04 31.45 -10.48
C GLY A 262 3.97 32.53 -10.55
N ASN A 263 3.24 32.54 -11.64
CA ASN A 263 2.12 33.45 -11.82
C ASN A 263 0.98 33.10 -10.83
N HIS A 264 0.55 34.08 -10.02
CA HIS A 264 -0.41 33.91 -8.93
C HIS A 264 -0.06 32.83 -7.89
N ALA A 265 1.22 32.46 -7.74
CA ALA A 265 1.65 31.61 -6.62
C ALA A 265 1.35 32.32 -5.30
N LEU A 266 0.68 31.64 -4.36
CA LEU A 266 0.31 32.16 -3.04
C LEU A 266 -0.51 33.48 -3.05
N TYR A 267 -1.40 33.64 -4.03
CA TYR A 267 -2.09 34.91 -4.31
C TYR A 267 -2.87 35.51 -3.13
N ASN A 268 -3.69 34.72 -2.41
CA ASN A 268 -4.55 35.18 -1.31
C ASN A 268 -4.02 34.84 0.10
N ASN A 269 -2.73 35.07 0.38
CA ASN A 269 -2.12 34.68 1.64
C ASN A 269 -2.10 35.77 2.71
N THR A 270 -3.22 36.08 3.39
CA THR A 270 -3.29 37.28 4.25
C THR A 270 -2.22 37.36 5.35
N SER A 271 -2.05 36.33 6.18
CA SER A 271 -1.08 36.38 7.29
C SER A 271 -0.44 35.03 7.64
N ARG A 272 -0.29 34.13 6.65
CA ARG A 272 0.29 32.79 6.91
C ARG A 272 1.77 32.76 6.57
N SER A 273 2.50 31.93 7.30
CA SER A 273 3.96 31.90 7.28
C SER A 273 4.48 30.50 6.96
N VAL A 274 5.76 30.43 6.57
CA VAL A 274 6.50 29.19 6.31
C VAL A 274 5.91 28.40 5.14
N LEU A 275 5.64 29.08 4.02
CA LEU A 275 5.02 28.48 2.83
C LEU A 275 6.00 28.38 1.66
N VAL A 276 5.89 27.31 0.89
CA VAL A 276 6.60 27.14 -0.37
C VAL A 276 5.58 26.90 -1.47
N ALA A 277 5.47 27.80 -2.44
CA ALA A 277 4.62 27.69 -3.62
C ALA A 277 5.44 27.94 -4.88
N VAL A 278 5.67 26.90 -5.67
CA VAL A 278 6.41 26.98 -6.93
C VAL A 278 5.55 26.39 -8.04
N GLY A 279 5.05 27.23 -8.95
CA GLY A 279 4.13 26.86 -10.02
C GLY A 279 3.01 27.89 -10.16
N ASP A 280 2.38 27.95 -11.34
CA ASP A 280 1.22 28.83 -11.55
C ASP A 280 0.08 28.41 -10.62
N SER A 281 -0.45 29.41 -9.89
CA SER A 281 -1.61 29.28 -8.99
C SER A 281 -1.45 28.21 -7.88
N ALA A 282 -0.22 27.86 -7.51
CA ALA A 282 0.07 27.01 -6.35
C ALA A 282 -0.34 27.75 -5.05
N LEU A 283 -1.07 27.08 -4.14
CA LEU A 283 -1.57 27.65 -2.87
C LEU A 283 -2.40 28.94 -3.02
N PHE A 284 -3.13 29.09 -4.13
CA PHE A 284 -3.82 30.34 -4.47
C PHE A 284 -4.77 30.87 -3.38
N HIS A 285 -5.55 30.01 -2.71
CA HIS A 285 -6.54 30.39 -1.69
C HIS A 285 -6.05 30.23 -0.24
N ASN A 286 -4.75 29.97 -0.05
CA ASN A 286 -4.21 29.59 1.26
C ASN A 286 -4.43 30.67 2.32
N GLY A 287 -5.08 30.29 3.42
CA GLY A 287 -5.39 31.18 4.54
C GLY A 287 -6.77 31.84 4.49
N LEU A 288 -7.57 31.61 3.44
CA LEU A 288 -8.94 32.10 3.39
C LEU A 288 -9.75 31.52 4.57
N ASN A 289 -10.49 32.37 5.29
CA ASN A 289 -11.30 32.01 6.48
C ASN A 289 -10.52 31.45 7.68
N ALA A 290 -9.20 31.61 7.74
CA ALA A 290 -8.45 31.18 8.91
C ALA A 290 -8.77 32.04 10.15
N THR A 291 -8.93 31.36 11.29
CA THR A 291 -9.20 31.98 12.60
C THR A 291 -8.11 31.71 13.64
N LEU A 292 -7.27 30.69 13.42
CA LEU A 292 -6.20 30.28 14.33
C LEU A 292 -4.84 30.47 13.66
N GLY A 293 -3.81 30.78 14.46
CA GLY A 293 -2.48 31.14 13.94
C GLY A 293 -1.76 30.02 13.17
N TYR A 294 -2.13 28.76 13.40
CA TYR A 294 -1.54 27.61 12.71
C TYR A 294 -2.27 27.24 11.40
N HIS A 295 -3.48 27.75 11.15
CA HIS A 295 -4.21 27.46 9.92
C HIS A 295 -3.42 27.89 8.69
N GLY A 296 -3.42 27.08 7.62
CA GLY A 296 -2.78 27.45 6.35
C GLY A 296 -1.26 27.64 6.43
N SER A 297 -0.59 27.19 7.49
CA SER A 297 0.87 27.33 7.66
C SER A 297 1.61 26.06 7.20
N ALA A 298 2.92 26.17 6.98
CA ALA A 298 3.82 25.03 6.72
C ALA A 298 3.46 24.13 5.53
N ASN A 299 2.75 24.67 4.52
CA ASN A 299 2.44 23.95 3.30
C ASN A 299 3.54 24.11 2.23
N THR A 300 3.89 23.02 1.56
CA THR A 300 4.78 22.97 0.38
C THR A 300 3.98 22.56 -0.85
N ALA A 301 4.01 23.36 -1.91
CA ALA A 301 3.32 23.14 -3.18
C ALA A 301 4.28 23.38 -4.35
N LEU A 302 4.63 22.32 -5.09
CA LEU A 302 5.52 22.36 -6.25
C LEU A 302 4.82 21.78 -7.48
N GLY A 303 4.35 22.65 -8.36
CA GLY A 303 3.71 22.33 -9.63
C GLY A 303 2.46 23.17 -9.89
N PHE A 304 1.95 23.08 -11.13
CA PHE A 304 0.76 23.82 -11.55
C PHE A 304 -0.45 23.44 -10.70
N ASN A 305 -1.10 24.43 -10.09
CA ASN A 305 -2.32 24.27 -9.28
C ASN A 305 -2.20 23.28 -8.11
N CYS A 306 -1.00 23.03 -7.57
CA CYS A 306 -0.86 22.28 -6.32
C CYS A 306 -1.54 23.04 -5.16
N LEU A 307 -2.31 22.33 -4.32
CA LEU A 307 -3.00 22.91 -3.15
C LEU A 307 -3.83 24.17 -3.48
N ASN A 308 -4.36 24.30 -4.70
CA ASN A 308 -5.01 25.53 -5.15
C ASN A 308 -6.21 25.92 -4.26
N LYS A 309 -7.03 24.95 -3.85
CA LYS A 309 -8.22 25.17 -3.01
C LYS A 309 -7.94 25.16 -1.51
N ASN A 310 -6.68 25.03 -1.09
CA ASN A 310 -6.34 25.02 0.34
C ASN A 310 -6.78 26.33 0.98
N THR A 311 -7.59 26.24 2.04
CA THR A 311 -8.05 27.41 2.81
C THR A 311 -7.41 27.44 4.18
N ILE A 312 -7.60 26.39 4.99
CA ILE A 312 -7.06 26.35 6.36
C ILE A 312 -6.18 25.13 6.66
N GLY A 313 -6.07 24.18 5.72
CA GLY A 313 -5.20 23.00 5.87
C GLY A 313 -3.73 23.40 6.02
N TYR A 314 -2.98 22.69 6.86
CA TYR A 314 -1.60 23.00 7.22
C TYR A 314 -0.73 21.72 7.18
N ASP A 315 0.59 21.89 7.20
CA ASP A 315 1.58 20.79 7.13
C ASP A 315 1.45 19.87 5.90
N ASN A 316 0.90 20.35 4.78
CA ASN A 316 0.74 19.55 3.57
C ASN A 316 1.95 19.67 2.64
N THR A 317 2.36 18.57 2.02
CA THR A 317 3.34 18.54 0.92
C THR A 317 2.67 18.07 -0.36
N ALA A 318 2.70 18.89 -1.41
CA ALA A 318 2.12 18.61 -2.72
C ALA A 318 3.17 18.84 -3.82
N VAL A 319 3.48 17.81 -4.62
CA VAL A 319 4.45 17.89 -5.70
C VAL A 319 3.88 17.21 -6.95
N GLY A 320 3.67 17.96 -8.03
CA GLY A 320 3.18 17.46 -9.32
C GLY A 320 2.14 18.36 -9.97
N TYR A 321 1.54 17.91 -11.07
CA TYR A 321 0.40 18.63 -11.66
C TYR A 321 -0.86 18.35 -10.84
N GLN A 322 -1.46 19.41 -10.28
CA GLN A 322 -2.71 19.36 -9.51
C GLN A 322 -2.72 18.36 -8.33
N ALA A 323 -1.56 18.14 -7.69
CA ALA A 323 -1.52 17.35 -6.46
C ALA A 323 -2.26 18.11 -5.33
N LEU A 324 -3.13 17.41 -4.57
CA LEU A 324 -3.96 18.00 -3.51
C LEU A 324 -4.82 19.20 -3.96
N TYR A 325 -5.26 19.24 -5.22
CA TYR A 325 -5.95 20.39 -5.81
C TYR A 325 -7.18 20.87 -5.02
N LYS A 326 -8.05 19.95 -4.59
CA LYS A 326 -9.28 20.26 -3.85
C LYS A 326 -9.14 20.32 -2.32
N ASN A 327 -7.93 20.19 -1.76
CA ASN A 327 -7.77 20.21 -0.30
C ASN A 327 -8.32 21.52 0.24
N GLU A 328 -9.27 21.50 1.17
CA GLU A 328 -9.85 22.72 1.76
C GLU A 328 -9.29 22.94 3.17
N SER A 329 -9.38 21.90 4.01
CA SER A 329 -8.96 21.96 5.41
C SER A 329 -8.09 20.79 5.87
N GLY A 330 -7.86 19.77 5.03
CA GLY A 330 -7.06 18.60 5.39
C GLY A 330 -5.61 18.95 5.72
N GLU A 331 -5.05 18.32 6.74
CA GLU A 331 -3.72 18.56 7.26
C GLU A 331 -2.78 17.35 7.16
N ALA A 332 -1.48 17.63 7.22
CA ALA A 332 -0.42 16.63 7.28
C ALA A 332 -0.47 15.57 6.14
N ASN A 333 -0.92 15.97 4.95
CA ASN A 333 -0.96 15.09 3.78
C ASN A 333 0.33 15.23 2.96
N THR A 334 0.88 14.10 2.50
CA THR A 334 1.98 14.06 1.52
C THR A 334 1.46 13.54 0.20
N SER A 335 1.61 14.32 -0.87
CA SER A 335 1.07 14.03 -2.19
C SER A 335 2.13 14.30 -3.25
N VAL A 336 2.66 13.25 -3.87
CA VAL A 336 3.73 13.33 -4.86
C VAL A 336 3.32 12.56 -6.11
N GLY A 337 3.01 13.26 -7.18
CA GLY A 337 2.56 12.69 -8.44
C GLY A 337 1.43 13.48 -9.08
N VAL A 338 1.26 13.33 -10.39
CA VAL A 338 0.19 13.97 -11.16
C VAL A 338 -1.17 13.48 -10.66
N LEU A 339 -2.05 14.41 -10.28
CA LEU A 339 -3.41 14.15 -9.78
C LEU A 339 -3.46 13.27 -8.52
N SER A 340 -2.36 13.17 -7.77
CA SER A 340 -2.35 12.48 -6.47
C SER A 340 -3.15 13.28 -5.44
N LEU A 341 -4.02 12.59 -4.66
CA LEU A 341 -4.95 13.20 -3.70
C LEU A 341 -5.82 14.34 -4.29
N PHE A 342 -6.13 14.31 -5.59
CA PHE A 342 -6.76 15.43 -6.30
C PHE A 342 -8.09 15.92 -5.67
N ASN A 343 -8.97 15.00 -5.27
CA ASN A 343 -10.29 15.33 -4.71
C ASN A 343 -10.32 15.40 -3.16
N ASN A 344 -9.17 15.32 -2.46
CA ASN A 344 -9.14 15.40 -0.99
C ASN A 344 -9.73 16.73 -0.55
N THR A 345 -10.72 16.75 0.33
CA THR A 345 -11.31 17.99 0.85
C THR A 345 -10.91 18.21 2.30
N THR A 346 -11.16 17.23 3.17
CA THR A 346 -10.90 17.32 4.62
C THR A 346 -10.09 16.15 5.17
N GLY A 347 -9.69 15.18 4.33
CA GLY A 347 -8.89 14.04 4.76
C GLY A 347 -7.49 14.46 5.24
N TYR A 348 -6.95 13.76 6.23
CA TYR A 348 -5.70 14.14 6.91
C TYR A 348 -4.79 12.92 7.15
N TYR A 349 -3.49 13.16 7.34
CA TYR A 349 -2.45 12.12 7.46
C TYR A 349 -2.44 11.10 6.30
N ASN A 350 -2.74 11.53 5.07
CA ASN A 350 -2.64 10.65 3.90
C ASN A 350 -1.27 10.79 3.22
N SER A 351 -0.71 9.67 2.76
CA SER A 351 0.53 9.61 1.99
C SER A 351 0.27 9.00 0.61
N ALA A 352 0.42 9.76 -0.46
CA ALA A 352 0.14 9.35 -1.83
C ALA A 352 1.36 9.62 -2.73
N LEU A 353 1.90 8.56 -3.35
CA LEU A 353 3.05 8.62 -4.25
C LEU A 353 2.73 7.88 -5.55
N GLY A 354 2.55 8.61 -6.64
CA GLY A 354 2.27 8.03 -7.97
C GLY A 354 1.23 8.81 -8.78
N TYR A 355 1.13 8.50 -10.06
CA TYR A 355 0.08 9.05 -10.91
C TYR A 355 -1.30 8.57 -10.42
N GLN A 356 -2.19 9.50 -10.12
CA GLN A 356 -3.55 9.25 -9.62
C GLN A 356 -3.65 8.35 -8.37
N SER A 357 -2.58 8.27 -7.57
CA SER A 357 -2.65 7.59 -6.27
C SER A 357 -3.60 8.35 -5.34
N LEU A 358 -4.58 7.64 -4.77
CA LEU A 358 -5.55 8.18 -3.82
C LEU A 358 -6.39 9.36 -4.37
N ALA A 359 -6.56 9.43 -5.70
CA ALA A 359 -7.08 10.62 -6.39
C ALA A 359 -8.52 11.01 -6.02
N ASN A 360 -9.39 10.06 -5.67
CA ASN A 360 -10.80 10.34 -5.34
C ASN A 360 -11.11 10.40 -3.84
N ASN A 361 -10.09 10.40 -2.98
CA ASN A 361 -10.28 10.57 -1.52
C ASN A 361 -10.99 11.88 -1.26
N THR A 362 -12.06 11.90 -0.46
CA THR A 362 -12.74 13.14 -0.07
C THR A 362 -12.42 13.47 1.39
N SER A 363 -12.79 12.58 2.31
CA SER A 363 -12.58 12.77 3.75
C SER A 363 -11.86 11.62 4.45
N GLY A 364 -11.44 10.59 3.72
CA GLY A 364 -10.66 9.48 4.27
C GLY A 364 -9.31 9.94 4.84
N SER A 365 -8.89 9.34 5.96
CA SER A 365 -7.66 9.72 6.67
C SER A 365 -6.77 8.51 6.95
N PHE A 366 -5.50 8.76 7.24
CA PHE A 366 -4.51 7.72 7.57
C PHE A 366 -4.33 6.67 6.46
N ASN A 367 -4.46 7.06 5.19
CA ASN A 367 -4.23 6.15 4.07
C ASN A 367 -2.82 6.31 3.48
N THR A 368 -2.17 5.20 3.15
CA THR A 368 -0.89 5.16 2.42
C THR A 368 -1.12 4.53 1.06
N ALA A 369 -0.77 5.21 -0.03
CA ALA A 369 -1.02 4.77 -1.40
C ALA A 369 0.19 5.04 -2.31
N PHE A 370 1.03 4.03 -2.54
CA PHE A 370 2.22 4.11 -3.37
C PHE A 370 2.08 3.26 -4.63
N GLY A 371 2.06 3.90 -5.81
CA GLY A 371 1.94 3.24 -7.11
C GLY A 371 0.95 3.92 -8.06
N PHE A 372 0.96 3.52 -9.32
CA PHE A 372 0.00 3.99 -10.31
C PHE A 372 -1.43 3.63 -9.89
N ALA A 373 -2.26 4.65 -9.68
CA ALA A 373 -3.66 4.53 -9.30
C ALA A 373 -3.94 3.56 -8.12
N SER A 374 -3.01 3.46 -7.15
CA SER A 374 -3.27 2.77 -5.88
C SER A 374 -4.33 3.53 -5.07
N LEU A 375 -5.30 2.82 -4.46
CA LEU A 375 -6.43 3.40 -3.71
C LEU A 375 -7.22 4.49 -4.48
N ASN A 376 -7.30 4.40 -5.79
CA ASN A 376 -7.86 5.48 -6.62
C ASN A 376 -9.31 5.86 -6.27
N ALA A 377 -10.17 4.89 -5.97
CA ALA A 377 -11.60 5.11 -5.71
C ALA A 377 -11.96 5.40 -4.23
N ASN A 378 -10.97 5.50 -3.33
CA ASN A 378 -11.23 5.73 -1.89
C ASN A 378 -12.01 7.02 -1.73
N GLN A 379 -13.14 7.04 -1.01
CA GLN A 379 -13.89 8.27 -0.73
C GLN A 379 -13.76 8.64 0.74
N VAL A 380 -14.16 7.71 1.62
CA VAL A 380 -14.17 7.90 3.08
C VAL A 380 -13.38 6.83 3.83
N GLY A 381 -12.87 5.81 3.13
CA GLY A 381 -12.08 4.75 3.75
C GLY A 381 -10.84 5.29 4.46
N ALA A 382 -10.48 4.68 5.59
CA ALA A 382 -9.39 5.12 6.45
C ALA A 382 -8.52 3.94 6.89
N TYR A 383 -7.28 4.24 7.28
CA TYR A 383 -6.29 3.26 7.74
C TYR A 383 -5.96 2.18 6.69
N ASN A 384 -6.01 2.52 5.39
CA ASN A 384 -5.64 1.59 4.32
C ASN A 384 -4.19 1.80 3.86
N THR A 385 -3.47 0.71 3.63
CA THR A 385 -2.13 0.73 3.03
C THR A 385 -2.17 0.01 1.69
N ALA A 386 -1.83 0.70 0.61
CA ALA A 386 -1.80 0.17 -0.74
C ALA A 386 -0.44 0.47 -1.38
N VAL A 387 0.31 -0.58 -1.71
CA VAL A 387 1.61 -0.47 -2.38
C VAL A 387 1.60 -1.35 -3.61
N GLY A 388 1.74 -0.75 -4.80
CA GLY A 388 1.68 -1.43 -6.09
C GLY A 388 0.62 -0.85 -7.03
N MET A 389 0.79 -1.07 -8.33
CA MET A 389 -0.17 -0.64 -9.35
C MET A 389 -1.56 -1.22 -9.06
N HIS A 390 -2.57 -0.36 -9.00
CA HIS A 390 -3.96 -0.74 -8.76
C HIS A 390 -4.19 -1.60 -7.49
N SER A 391 -3.30 -1.49 -6.51
CA SER A 391 -3.57 -2.05 -5.18
C SER A 391 -4.73 -1.28 -4.53
N LEU A 392 -5.74 -2.00 -4.01
CA LEU A 392 -6.97 -1.42 -3.44
C LEU A 392 -7.71 -0.43 -4.37
N TYR A 393 -7.63 -0.62 -5.69
CA TYR A 393 -8.12 0.33 -6.70
C TYR A 393 -9.58 0.78 -6.50
N GLN A 394 -10.51 -0.15 -6.22
CA GLN A 394 -11.94 0.13 -6.08
C GLN A 394 -12.41 0.34 -4.61
N ASN A 395 -11.51 0.45 -3.64
CA ASN A 395 -11.89 0.66 -2.24
C ASN A 395 -12.64 1.97 -2.12
N THR A 396 -13.90 1.98 -1.67
CA THR A 396 -14.68 3.23 -1.50
C THR A 396 -14.82 3.60 -0.03
N ILE A 397 -15.20 2.62 0.80
CA ILE A 397 -15.48 2.79 2.24
C ILE A 397 -14.70 1.83 3.14
N GLY A 398 -13.99 0.85 2.57
CA GLY A 398 -13.27 -0.18 3.34
C GLY A 398 -12.19 0.42 4.26
N LEU A 399 -12.00 -0.22 5.41
CA LEU A 399 -11.13 0.24 6.50
C LEU A 399 -10.09 -0.82 6.87
N TYR A 400 -8.92 -0.38 7.31
CA TYR A 400 -7.86 -1.25 7.84
C TYR A 400 -7.41 -2.35 6.85
N ASN A 401 -7.40 -2.05 5.55
CA ASN A 401 -6.91 -2.99 4.54
C ASN A 401 -5.46 -2.73 4.18
N SER A 402 -4.69 -3.80 4.00
CA SER A 402 -3.29 -3.76 3.59
C SER A 402 -3.12 -4.55 2.29
N GLY A 403 -2.83 -3.88 1.17
CA GLY A 403 -2.61 -4.46 -0.15
C GLY A 403 -1.21 -4.19 -0.67
N PHE A 404 -0.39 -5.23 -0.82
CA PHE A 404 0.97 -5.16 -1.33
C PHE A 404 1.13 -5.99 -2.61
N GLY A 405 1.36 -5.36 -3.75
CA GLY A 405 1.50 -6.00 -5.05
C GLY A 405 0.53 -5.47 -6.10
N VAL A 406 0.81 -5.78 -7.36
CA VAL A 406 -0.03 -5.37 -8.48
C VAL A 406 -1.39 -6.06 -8.38
N PHE A 407 -2.46 -5.26 -8.42
CA PHE A 407 -3.85 -5.72 -8.26
C PHE A 407 -4.19 -6.44 -6.94
N ALA A 408 -3.39 -6.27 -5.88
CA ALA A 408 -3.77 -6.78 -4.56
C ALA A 408 -5.04 -6.06 -4.06
N LEU A 409 -6.07 -6.81 -3.65
CA LEU A 409 -7.37 -6.24 -3.20
C LEU A 409 -8.05 -5.29 -4.22
N ALA A 410 -7.78 -5.42 -5.52
CA ALA A 410 -8.18 -4.43 -6.52
C ALA A 410 -9.69 -4.13 -6.55
N ALA A 411 -10.56 -5.12 -6.34
CA ALA A 411 -12.01 -4.96 -6.37
C ALA A 411 -12.66 -4.70 -5.00
N ASN A 412 -11.88 -4.56 -3.92
CA ASN A 412 -12.42 -4.31 -2.57
C ASN A 412 -13.29 -3.06 -2.59
N THR A 413 -14.57 -3.15 -2.21
CA THR A 413 -15.44 -1.96 -2.15
C THR A 413 -15.68 -1.51 -0.71
N GLY A 414 -16.01 -2.46 0.18
CA GLY A 414 -16.31 -2.20 1.59
C GLY A 414 -15.73 -3.20 2.60
N GLY A 415 -14.91 -4.16 2.15
CA GLY A 415 -14.25 -5.11 3.05
C GLY A 415 -13.35 -4.43 4.08
N ILE A 416 -13.27 -5.01 5.28
CA ILE A 416 -12.46 -4.49 6.39
C ILE A 416 -11.43 -5.50 6.90
N LEU A 417 -10.31 -5.01 7.44
CA LEU A 417 -9.28 -5.83 8.10
C LEU A 417 -8.71 -6.93 7.19
N ASN A 418 -8.54 -6.67 5.89
CA ASN A 418 -7.94 -7.63 4.97
C ASN A 418 -6.44 -7.33 4.77
N THR A 419 -5.63 -8.37 4.73
CA THR A 419 -4.21 -8.31 4.34
C THR A 419 -4.01 -9.13 3.07
N ALA A 420 -3.48 -8.51 2.03
CA ALA A 420 -3.22 -9.13 0.73
C ALA A 420 -1.80 -8.78 0.26
N MET A 421 -0.99 -9.79 -0.02
CA MET A 421 0.37 -9.63 -0.51
C MET A 421 0.64 -10.58 -1.69
N GLY A 422 0.98 -10.02 -2.85
CA GLY A 422 1.26 -10.75 -4.09
C GLY A 422 0.45 -10.24 -5.28
N HIS A 423 0.86 -10.63 -6.49
CA HIS A 423 0.12 -10.29 -7.71
C HIS A 423 -1.29 -10.89 -7.67
N SER A 424 -2.31 -10.03 -7.76
CA SER A 424 -3.74 -10.39 -7.71
C SER A 424 -4.16 -11.20 -6.47
N SER A 425 -3.46 -11.06 -5.34
CA SER A 425 -3.92 -11.64 -4.07
C SER A 425 -5.23 -10.97 -3.64
N LEU A 426 -6.25 -11.77 -3.29
CA LEU A 426 -7.56 -11.29 -2.83
C LEU A 426 -8.26 -10.32 -3.81
N TYR A 427 -8.06 -10.55 -5.12
CA TYR A 427 -8.47 -9.64 -6.20
C TYR A 427 -9.95 -9.26 -6.21
N ALA A 428 -10.85 -10.25 -6.15
CA ALA A 428 -12.29 -10.06 -6.36
C ALA A 428 -13.09 -9.70 -5.09
N ASN A 429 -12.41 -9.45 -3.96
CA ASN A 429 -13.07 -9.15 -2.69
C ASN A 429 -13.96 -7.93 -2.85
N GLN A 430 -15.21 -7.98 -2.40
CA GLN A 430 -16.11 -6.82 -2.37
C GLN A 430 -16.33 -6.39 -0.92
N ASN A 431 -16.91 -7.29 -0.11
CA ASN A 431 -17.25 -7.05 1.30
C ASN A 431 -16.63 -8.07 2.27
N GLY A 432 -15.83 -9.01 1.77
CA GLY A 432 -15.12 -9.97 2.61
C GLY A 432 -14.20 -9.26 3.60
N SER A 433 -14.08 -9.81 4.80
CA SER A 433 -13.42 -9.13 5.92
C SER A 433 -12.60 -10.10 6.76
N ARG A 434 -11.53 -9.59 7.40
CA ARG A 434 -10.61 -10.39 8.23
C ARG A 434 -9.90 -11.51 7.45
N ASN A 435 -9.60 -11.29 6.17
CA ASN A 435 -8.89 -12.26 5.35
C ASN A 435 -7.39 -11.95 5.27
N THR A 436 -6.55 -12.98 5.30
CA THR A 436 -5.10 -12.90 5.05
C THR A 436 -4.78 -13.71 3.80
N ALA A 437 -4.21 -13.07 2.78
CA ALA A 437 -3.90 -13.67 1.49
C ALA A 437 -2.45 -13.33 1.10
N LEU A 438 -1.54 -14.29 1.21
CA LEU A 438 -0.11 -14.14 0.96
C LEU A 438 0.33 -15.09 -0.16
N GLY A 439 0.52 -14.58 -1.37
CA GLY A 439 0.91 -15.36 -2.54
C GLY A 439 0.25 -14.86 -3.82
N SER A 440 0.85 -15.13 -4.98
CA SER A 440 0.22 -14.78 -6.25
C SER A 440 -1.09 -15.56 -6.45
N GLY A 441 -2.18 -14.84 -6.73
CA GLY A 441 -3.51 -15.43 -6.94
C GLY A 441 -4.13 -16.11 -5.70
N SER A 442 -3.58 -15.91 -4.49
CA SER A 442 -4.17 -16.44 -3.27
C SER A 442 -5.53 -15.77 -3.01
N LEU A 443 -6.56 -16.56 -2.70
CA LEU A 443 -7.92 -16.12 -2.37
C LEU A 443 -8.55 -15.22 -3.47
N TYR A 444 -8.19 -15.45 -4.74
CA TYR A 444 -8.52 -14.59 -5.89
C TYR A 444 -10.03 -14.33 -6.08
N SER A 445 -10.86 -15.37 -6.04
CA SER A 445 -12.30 -15.29 -6.34
C SER A 445 -13.19 -14.97 -5.13
N ASN A 446 -12.63 -14.65 -3.97
CA ASN A 446 -13.44 -14.36 -2.79
C ASN A 446 -14.24 -13.07 -3.00
N LEU A 447 -15.57 -13.11 -2.91
CA LEU A 447 -16.43 -11.91 -2.96
C LEU A 447 -16.74 -11.38 -1.55
N ASN A 448 -17.30 -12.23 -0.69
CA ASN A 448 -17.84 -11.83 0.62
C ASN A 448 -17.33 -12.68 1.79
N GLY A 449 -16.43 -13.63 1.54
CA GLY A 449 -15.96 -14.58 2.55
C GLY A 449 -15.11 -13.91 3.61
N LYS A 450 -15.11 -14.48 4.81
CA LYS A 450 -14.56 -13.87 6.01
C LYS A 450 -13.68 -14.84 6.78
N SER A 451 -12.70 -14.27 7.49
CA SER A 451 -11.83 -15.00 8.41
C SER A 451 -11.08 -16.16 7.72
N ASN A 452 -10.58 -15.92 6.51
CA ASN A 452 -9.81 -16.89 5.74
C ASN A 452 -8.32 -16.57 5.77
N VAL A 453 -7.48 -17.60 5.88
CA VAL A 453 -6.02 -17.54 5.74
C VAL A 453 -5.63 -18.32 4.50
N ALA A 454 -5.00 -17.65 3.53
CA ALA A 454 -4.47 -18.24 2.30
C ALA A 454 -3.00 -17.86 2.16
N ILE A 455 -2.08 -18.83 2.30
CA ILE A 455 -0.64 -18.63 2.20
C ILE A 455 -0.09 -19.61 1.17
N GLY A 456 0.45 -19.10 0.07
CA GLY A 456 0.95 -19.88 -1.06
C GLY A 456 0.30 -19.47 -2.38
N ALA A 457 1.00 -19.74 -3.49
CA ALA A 457 0.48 -19.44 -4.82
C ALA A 457 -0.83 -20.21 -5.06
N ASN A 458 -1.87 -19.50 -5.50
CA ASN A 458 -3.21 -20.04 -5.79
C ASN A 458 -3.90 -20.79 -4.62
N ALA A 459 -3.46 -20.61 -3.37
CA ALA A 459 -4.22 -21.10 -2.21
C ALA A 459 -5.62 -20.47 -2.20
N LEU A 460 -6.68 -21.27 -2.02
CA LEU A 460 -8.08 -20.82 -2.04
C LEU A 460 -8.52 -20.05 -3.30
N ARG A 461 -7.87 -20.26 -4.45
CA ARG A 461 -8.08 -19.43 -5.64
C ARG A 461 -9.55 -19.34 -6.09
N GLN A 462 -10.28 -20.46 -6.10
CA GLN A 462 -11.68 -20.52 -6.56
C GLN A 462 -12.70 -20.43 -5.42
N ALA A 463 -12.28 -20.12 -4.19
CA ALA A 463 -13.21 -20.03 -3.06
C ALA A 463 -14.09 -18.78 -3.17
N ILE A 464 -15.39 -19.00 -3.40
CA ILE A 464 -16.38 -17.93 -3.54
C ILE A 464 -17.14 -17.78 -2.23
N SER A 465 -16.79 -16.76 -1.45
CA SER A 465 -17.52 -16.37 -0.23
C SER A 465 -17.58 -17.39 0.91
N SER A 466 -16.76 -18.43 0.88
CA SER A 466 -16.59 -19.36 1.99
C SER A 466 -15.89 -18.71 3.19
N ASN A 467 -16.10 -19.25 4.39
CA ASN A 467 -15.63 -18.68 5.65
C ASN A 467 -14.81 -19.69 6.47
N TYR A 468 -13.99 -19.16 7.38
CA TYR A 468 -13.25 -19.91 8.40
C TYR A 468 -12.24 -20.90 7.82
N LEU A 469 -11.56 -20.51 6.73
CA LEU A 469 -10.63 -21.38 6.02
C LEU A 469 -9.19 -21.13 6.41
N VAL A 470 -8.40 -22.20 6.47
CA VAL A 470 -6.95 -22.13 6.57
C VAL A 470 -6.36 -22.92 5.41
N ALA A 471 -5.62 -22.26 4.54
CA ALA A 471 -4.93 -22.85 3.39
C ALA A 471 -3.48 -22.40 3.38
N VAL A 472 -2.54 -23.32 3.63
CA VAL A 472 -1.10 -23.05 3.65
C VAL A 472 -0.41 -24.05 2.74
N GLY A 473 0.11 -23.58 1.60
CA GLY A 473 0.73 -24.39 0.55
C GLY A 473 0.25 -24.00 -0.84
N ASP A 474 1.01 -24.33 -1.89
CA ASP A 474 0.54 -24.07 -3.25
C ASP A 474 -0.75 -24.85 -3.54
N SER A 475 -1.74 -24.16 -4.09
CA SER A 475 -3.02 -24.74 -4.50
C SER A 475 -3.76 -25.50 -3.38
N ALA A 476 -3.47 -25.23 -2.11
CA ALA A 476 -4.26 -25.74 -0.99
C ALA A 476 -5.70 -25.20 -1.08
N LEU A 477 -6.72 -26.06 -0.93
CA LEU A 477 -8.14 -25.71 -1.06
C LEU A 477 -8.50 -25.00 -2.39
N TYR A 478 -7.80 -25.30 -3.49
CA TYR A 478 -7.93 -24.56 -4.75
C TYR A 478 -9.38 -24.47 -5.28
N PHE A 479 -10.14 -25.57 -5.27
CA PHE A 479 -11.53 -25.66 -5.76
C PHE A 479 -12.61 -25.53 -4.66
N ASN A 480 -12.24 -25.12 -3.45
CA ASN A 480 -13.14 -25.14 -2.29
C ASN A 480 -14.40 -24.27 -2.47
N GLY A 481 -15.58 -24.85 -2.25
CA GLY A 481 -16.87 -24.16 -2.33
C GLY A 481 -17.47 -24.08 -3.74
N VAL A 482 -16.78 -24.55 -4.77
CA VAL A 482 -17.25 -24.43 -6.17
C VAL A 482 -18.51 -25.27 -6.40
N GLY A 483 -19.55 -24.62 -6.93
CA GLY A 483 -20.86 -25.23 -7.18
C GLY A 483 -21.76 -25.30 -5.94
N GLY A 484 -21.35 -24.71 -4.82
CA GLY A 484 -22.13 -24.72 -3.59
C GLY A 484 -23.40 -23.87 -3.65
N SER A 485 -24.52 -24.44 -3.20
CA SER A 485 -25.80 -23.73 -3.02
C SER A 485 -26.16 -23.47 -1.55
N LEU A 486 -25.45 -24.08 -0.59
CA LEU A 486 -25.70 -23.93 0.84
C LEU A 486 -24.60 -23.10 1.51
N PRO A 487 -24.91 -22.31 2.55
CA PRO A 487 -23.92 -21.48 3.25
C PRO A 487 -22.75 -22.26 3.87
N GLN A 488 -22.97 -23.54 4.22
CA GLN A 488 -21.94 -24.41 4.81
C GLN A 488 -20.98 -25.03 3.79
N HIS A 489 -21.28 -24.99 2.50
CA HIS A 489 -20.43 -25.66 1.50
C HIS A 489 -19.06 -25.00 1.44
N GLY A 490 -18.02 -25.83 1.61
CA GLY A 490 -16.65 -25.34 1.62
C GLY A 490 -16.29 -24.46 2.82
N THR A 491 -17.01 -24.49 3.96
CA THR A 491 -16.62 -23.72 5.16
C THR A 491 -15.76 -24.54 6.13
N ALA A 492 -15.02 -23.86 7.00
CA ALA A 492 -14.33 -24.47 8.15
C ALA A 492 -13.34 -25.61 7.79
N ASN A 493 -12.76 -25.57 6.59
CA ASN A 493 -11.70 -26.48 6.19
C ASN A 493 -10.30 -25.94 6.54
N THR A 494 -9.45 -26.80 7.07
CA THR A 494 -8.01 -26.55 7.30
C THR A 494 -7.19 -27.41 6.37
N ALA A 495 -6.30 -26.80 5.59
CA ALA A 495 -5.41 -27.45 4.63
C ALA A 495 -3.98 -26.88 4.78
N VAL A 496 -3.05 -27.73 5.21
CA VAL A 496 -1.62 -27.38 5.36
C VAL A 496 -0.78 -28.38 4.59
N GLY A 497 -0.27 -27.96 3.43
CA GLY A 497 0.49 -28.78 2.50
C GLY A 497 0.16 -28.44 1.05
N SER A 498 1.12 -28.67 0.15
CA SER A 498 0.89 -28.51 -1.28
C SER A 498 -0.28 -29.39 -1.74
N LYS A 499 -1.29 -28.77 -2.35
CA LYS A 499 -2.50 -29.40 -2.88
C LYS A 499 -3.33 -30.17 -1.82
N ALA A 500 -3.16 -29.88 -0.53
CA ALA A 500 -4.05 -30.40 0.51
C ALA A 500 -5.49 -29.91 0.24
N LEU A 501 -6.48 -30.82 0.22
CA LEU A 501 -7.87 -30.52 -0.15
C LEU A 501 -8.02 -29.82 -1.52
N GLY A 502 -7.10 -30.05 -2.46
CA GLY A 502 -7.03 -29.32 -3.73
C GLY A 502 -8.30 -29.38 -4.58
N ASN A 503 -8.95 -30.55 -4.65
CA ASN A 503 -10.21 -30.79 -5.36
C ASN A 503 -11.40 -30.94 -4.41
N ASN A 504 -11.38 -30.26 -3.25
CA ASN A 504 -12.57 -30.15 -2.41
C ASN A 504 -13.58 -29.22 -3.07
N SER A 505 -14.80 -29.66 -3.40
CA SER A 505 -15.83 -28.78 -3.98
C SER A 505 -16.85 -28.33 -2.95
N LEU A 506 -17.56 -29.24 -2.30
CA LEU A 506 -18.64 -28.93 -1.34
C LEU A 506 -18.32 -29.33 0.11
N GLY A 507 -17.31 -30.19 0.32
CA GLY A 507 -16.93 -30.68 1.64
C GLY A 507 -16.57 -29.56 2.62
N TYR A 508 -16.90 -29.75 3.90
CA TYR A 508 -16.71 -28.77 4.98
C TYR A 508 -16.29 -29.47 6.29
N ASP A 509 -15.78 -28.70 7.25
CA ASP A 509 -15.25 -29.20 8.55
C ASP A 509 -14.11 -30.23 8.41
N ASN A 510 -13.31 -30.19 7.35
CA ASN A 510 -12.20 -31.12 7.14
C ASN A 510 -10.86 -30.53 7.58
N THR A 511 -10.01 -31.34 8.21
CA THR A 511 -8.62 -31.02 8.53
C THR A 511 -7.68 -31.88 7.70
N SER A 512 -6.78 -31.26 6.94
CA SER A 512 -5.86 -31.90 6.02
C SER A 512 -4.45 -31.34 6.18
N ILE A 513 -3.51 -32.18 6.59
CA ILE A 513 -2.12 -31.78 6.82
C ILE A 513 -1.19 -32.78 6.12
N GLY A 514 -0.53 -32.36 5.05
CA GLY A 514 0.35 -33.20 4.23
C GLY A 514 0.26 -32.88 2.73
N TYR A 515 1.24 -33.37 1.96
CA TYR A 515 1.17 -33.31 0.51
C TYR A 515 0.01 -34.17 0.00
N GLN A 516 -0.92 -33.54 -0.74
CA GLN A 516 -2.10 -34.19 -1.33
C GLN A 516 -2.94 -35.02 -0.35
N SER A 517 -2.95 -34.67 0.95
CA SER A 517 -3.92 -35.22 1.89
C SER A 517 -5.32 -34.71 1.58
N LEU A 518 -6.34 -35.58 1.68
CA LEU A 518 -7.73 -35.26 1.30
C LEU A 518 -7.87 -34.62 -0.09
N TYR A 519 -6.98 -34.94 -1.03
CA TYR A 519 -6.88 -34.24 -2.32
C TYR A 519 -8.22 -34.22 -3.10
N ASN A 520 -8.85 -35.39 -3.26
CA ASN A 520 -10.15 -35.54 -3.91
C ASN A 520 -11.24 -35.74 -2.85
N ASN A 521 -11.81 -34.64 -2.36
CA ASN A 521 -12.89 -34.63 -1.36
C ASN A 521 -14.09 -33.80 -1.84
N THR A 522 -14.88 -34.31 -2.78
CA THR A 522 -15.96 -33.50 -3.38
C THR A 522 -17.05 -33.16 -2.37
N THR A 523 -17.44 -34.09 -1.50
CA THR A 523 -18.57 -33.89 -0.55
C THR A 523 -18.27 -34.37 0.87
N GLY A 524 -17.05 -34.83 1.16
CA GLY A 524 -16.73 -35.38 2.47
C GLY A 524 -16.75 -34.33 3.58
N ILE A 525 -17.20 -34.73 4.76
CA ILE A 525 -17.46 -33.84 5.91
C ILE A 525 -16.74 -34.35 7.15
N GLY A 526 -16.13 -33.47 7.92
CA GLY A 526 -15.63 -33.82 9.26
C GLY A 526 -14.44 -34.78 9.25
N ASN A 527 -13.66 -34.84 8.17
CA ASN A 527 -12.53 -35.77 8.05
C ASN A 527 -11.23 -35.14 8.58
N SER A 528 -10.40 -35.93 9.26
CA SER A 528 -9.07 -35.54 9.74
C SER A 528 -8.00 -36.38 9.05
N ALA A 529 -7.14 -35.75 8.24
CA ALA A 529 -6.05 -36.40 7.52
C ALA A 529 -4.71 -35.76 7.89
N LEU A 530 -3.79 -36.55 8.45
CA LEU A 530 -2.43 -36.14 8.79
C LEU A 530 -1.43 -37.11 8.17
N GLY A 531 -0.72 -36.67 7.13
CA GLY A 531 0.28 -37.47 6.43
C GLY A 531 0.19 -37.33 4.91
N VAL A 532 1.28 -37.65 4.23
CA VAL A 532 1.33 -37.62 2.76
C VAL A 532 0.34 -38.65 2.19
N LEU A 533 -0.55 -38.19 1.30
CA LEU A 533 -1.61 -38.99 0.66
C LEU A 533 -2.60 -39.66 1.64
N ALA A 534 -2.69 -39.18 2.90
CA ALA A 534 -3.74 -39.62 3.81
C ALA A 534 -5.12 -39.20 3.27
N LEU A 535 -6.09 -40.12 3.23
CA LEU A 535 -7.43 -39.88 2.66
C LEU A 535 -7.42 -39.29 1.23
N HIS A 536 -6.43 -39.62 0.40
CA HIS A 536 -6.21 -39.00 -0.92
C HIS A 536 -7.47 -38.95 -1.80
N ILE A 537 -8.26 -40.02 -1.80
CA ILE A 537 -9.59 -40.09 -2.42
C ILE A 537 -10.59 -40.33 -1.30
N ASN A 538 -11.43 -39.34 -0.99
CA ASN A 538 -12.42 -39.44 0.09
C ASN A 538 -13.72 -38.69 -0.19
N ASN A 539 -14.87 -39.37 -0.28
CA ASN A 539 -16.19 -38.73 -0.16
C ASN A 539 -16.96 -39.19 1.08
N GLY A 540 -16.27 -39.86 2.01
CA GLY A 540 -16.81 -40.29 3.29
C GLY A 540 -16.93 -39.17 4.33
N VAL A 541 -17.56 -39.49 5.46
CA VAL A 541 -17.78 -38.57 6.58
C VAL A 541 -17.13 -39.06 7.87
N TYR A 542 -16.60 -38.14 8.67
CA TYR A 542 -16.07 -38.40 10.02
C TYR A 542 -14.96 -39.45 10.08
N ASN A 543 -14.07 -39.48 9.09
CA ASN A 543 -12.90 -40.36 9.10
C ASN A 543 -11.68 -39.70 9.73
N THR A 544 -10.87 -40.48 10.46
CA THR A 544 -9.55 -40.07 10.96
C THR A 544 -8.47 -40.93 10.29
N ALA A 545 -7.50 -40.29 9.64
CA ALA A 545 -6.39 -40.96 8.97
C ALA A 545 -5.06 -40.28 9.34
N ILE A 546 -4.17 -41.00 10.00
CA ILE A 546 -2.86 -40.51 10.46
C ILE A 546 -1.77 -41.46 9.96
N GLY A 547 -0.90 -40.99 9.07
CA GLY A 547 0.21 -41.74 8.49
C GLY A 547 0.29 -41.66 6.97
N TYR A 548 1.41 -42.11 6.41
CA TYR A 548 1.60 -42.20 4.97
C TYR A 548 0.56 -43.14 4.34
N GLN A 549 -0.23 -42.64 3.39
CA GLN A 549 -1.28 -43.39 2.70
C GLN A 549 -2.34 -44.06 3.62
N ALA A 550 -2.51 -43.57 4.85
CA ALA A 550 -3.59 -44.02 5.72
C ALA A 550 -4.95 -43.71 5.06
N LEU A 551 -5.81 -44.73 4.94
CA LEU A 551 -7.16 -44.62 4.36
C LEU A 551 -7.21 -43.97 2.96
N ALA A 552 -6.18 -44.17 2.14
CA ALA A 552 -5.97 -43.40 0.90
C ALA A 552 -7.07 -43.55 -0.16
N LEU A 553 -7.75 -44.70 -0.24
CA LEU A 553 -8.74 -45.02 -1.28
C LEU A 553 -10.15 -45.19 -0.70
N ASN A 554 -10.64 -44.19 0.02
CA ASN A 554 -11.92 -44.23 0.73
C ASN A 554 -13.09 -43.60 -0.02
N GLN A 555 -13.78 -44.33 -0.89
CA GLN A 555 -14.79 -43.71 -1.75
C GLN A 555 -15.94 -43.07 -0.96
N THR A 556 -16.69 -43.82 -0.15
CA THR A 556 -17.83 -43.27 0.63
C THR A 556 -17.89 -43.75 2.08
N GLY A 557 -16.96 -44.60 2.51
CA GLY A 557 -16.91 -45.11 3.88
C GLY A 557 -16.76 -44.00 4.92
N GLY A 558 -17.53 -44.04 6.00
CA GLY A 558 -17.51 -43.07 7.08
C GLY A 558 -17.21 -43.69 8.45
N LEU A 559 -16.87 -42.81 9.41
CA LEU A 559 -16.58 -43.15 10.80
C LEU A 559 -15.41 -44.14 10.96
N ASN A 560 -14.44 -44.12 10.05
CA ASN A 560 -13.26 -44.98 10.15
C ASN A 560 -12.09 -44.27 10.85
N THR A 561 -11.31 -45.02 11.62
CA THR A 561 -10.05 -44.55 12.24
C THR A 561 -8.89 -45.39 11.72
N ALA A 562 -7.92 -44.76 11.06
CA ALA A 562 -6.72 -45.38 10.50
C ALA A 562 -5.48 -44.66 11.02
N VAL A 563 -4.63 -45.35 11.78
CA VAL A 563 -3.40 -44.79 12.35
C VAL A 563 -2.23 -45.72 12.06
N GLY A 564 -1.32 -45.29 11.19
CA GLY A 564 -0.18 -46.10 10.73
C GLY A 564 0.04 -45.98 9.22
N GLY A 565 1.22 -46.39 8.75
CA GLY A 565 1.52 -46.42 7.32
C GLY A 565 0.62 -47.42 6.59
N SER A 566 -0.12 -46.95 5.59
CA SER A 566 -1.09 -47.76 4.82
C SER A 566 -2.15 -48.48 5.66
N ALA A 567 -2.43 -48.00 6.88
CA ALA A 567 -3.56 -48.49 7.67
C ALA A 567 -4.87 -48.23 6.90
N LEU A 568 -5.71 -49.26 6.76
CA LEU A 568 -7.01 -49.19 6.06
C LEU A 568 -6.95 -48.63 4.63
N ARG A 569 -5.80 -48.78 3.94
CA ARG A 569 -5.52 -48.09 2.66
C ARG A 569 -6.58 -48.31 1.59
N ASN A 570 -7.04 -49.55 1.41
CA ASN A 570 -8.00 -49.94 0.38
C ASN A 570 -9.39 -50.17 0.98
N ASN A 571 -10.04 -49.10 1.45
CA ASN A 571 -11.39 -49.15 2.02
C ASN A 571 -12.44 -48.44 1.16
N THR A 572 -13.14 -49.11 0.25
CA THR A 572 -14.03 -48.37 -0.68
C THR A 572 -15.33 -47.90 -0.03
N LEU A 573 -16.05 -48.79 0.67
CA LEU A 573 -17.39 -48.56 1.22
C LEU A 573 -17.50 -48.86 2.73
N GLY A 574 -16.47 -49.48 3.32
CA GLY A 574 -16.48 -49.93 4.72
C GLY A 574 -16.65 -48.77 5.71
N ASN A 575 -17.47 -48.99 6.75
CA ASN A 575 -17.83 -47.99 7.76
C ASN A 575 -17.47 -48.46 9.17
N LYS A 576 -17.17 -47.51 10.06
CA LYS A 576 -16.96 -47.75 11.50
C LYS A 576 -15.81 -48.71 11.81
N ASN A 577 -14.76 -48.73 10.99
CA ASN A 577 -13.59 -49.58 11.22
C ASN A 577 -12.49 -48.82 11.97
N VAL A 578 -11.76 -49.53 12.84
CA VAL A 578 -10.57 -49.04 13.55
C VAL A 578 -9.38 -49.86 13.10
N ALA A 579 -8.34 -49.21 12.60
CA ALA A 579 -7.10 -49.81 12.13
C ALA A 579 -5.90 -49.04 12.70
N ILE A 580 -5.15 -49.65 13.62
CA ILE A 580 -4.01 -49.03 14.28
C ILE A 580 -2.79 -49.94 14.10
N GLY A 581 -1.79 -49.48 13.36
CA GLY A 581 -0.61 -50.25 12.99
C GLY A 581 -0.32 -50.16 11.49
N THR A 582 0.93 -50.43 11.09
CA THR A 582 1.31 -50.49 9.68
C THR A 582 0.55 -51.62 8.99
N ASN A 583 -0.07 -51.34 7.84
CA ASN A 583 -0.90 -52.29 7.08
C ASN A 583 -2.05 -52.94 7.87
N ALA A 584 -2.44 -52.39 9.03
CA ALA A 584 -3.61 -52.85 9.76
C ALA A 584 -4.85 -52.66 8.86
N LEU A 585 -5.64 -53.72 8.69
CA LEU A 585 -6.86 -53.75 7.87
C LEU A 585 -6.65 -53.23 6.44
N PHE A 586 -5.46 -53.45 5.86
CA PHE A 586 -5.02 -52.87 4.58
C PHE A 586 -6.04 -53.00 3.44
N ALA A 587 -6.62 -54.18 3.26
CA ALA A 587 -7.64 -54.44 2.23
C ALA A 587 -9.00 -54.72 2.87
N ASN A 588 -9.90 -53.73 2.84
CA ASN A 588 -11.26 -53.82 3.37
C ASN A 588 -12.30 -53.20 2.44
N ASN A 589 -12.83 -53.95 1.48
CA ASN A 589 -13.71 -53.38 0.45
C ASN A 589 -15.03 -52.86 1.05
N THR A 590 -15.78 -53.74 1.74
CA THR A 590 -17.11 -53.44 2.29
C THR A 590 -17.27 -53.72 3.78
N GLY A 591 -16.28 -54.34 4.42
CA GLY A 591 -16.36 -54.75 5.82
C GLY A 591 -16.63 -53.58 6.77
N THR A 592 -17.44 -53.80 7.80
CA THR A 592 -17.84 -52.75 8.75
C THR A 592 -17.62 -53.17 10.20
N ARG A 593 -17.40 -52.20 11.08
CA ARG A 593 -17.27 -52.41 12.53
C ARG A 593 -16.15 -53.38 12.91
N ASN A 594 -15.05 -53.38 12.16
CA ASN A 594 -13.86 -54.15 12.49
C ASN A 594 -12.88 -53.33 13.34
N THR A 595 -12.24 -53.98 14.30
CA THR A 595 -11.14 -53.41 15.09
C THR A 595 -9.87 -54.20 14.80
N ALA A 596 -8.84 -53.56 14.26
CA ALA A 596 -7.54 -54.14 13.96
C ALA A 596 -6.44 -53.31 14.65
N VAL A 597 -5.73 -53.90 15.60
CA VAL A 597 -4.65 -53.24 16.33
C VAL A 597 -3.40 -54.10 16.28
N GLY A 598 -2.38 -53.66 15.54
CA GLY A 598 -1.14 -54.38 15.31
C GLY A 598 -0.68 -54.30 13.85
N ASP A 599 0.62 -54.48 13.63
CA ASP A 599 1.19 -54.59 12.28
C ASP A 599 0.55 -55.75 11.51
N SER A 600 -0.01 -55.46 10.33
CA SER A 600 -0.74 -56.41 9.48
C SER A 600 -1.90 -57.16 10.18
N ALA A 601 -2.49 -56.60 11.24
CA ALA A 601 -3.72 -57.15 11.82
C ALA A 601 -4.88 -57.05 10.82
N LEU A 602 -5.66 -58.12 10.62
CA LEU A 602 -6.77 -58.20 9.64
C LEU A 602 -6.43 -57.73 8.20
N VAL A 603 -5.17 -57.88 7.78
CA VAL A 603 -4.64 -57.29 6.54
C VAL A 603 -5.45 -57.62 5.27
N PHE A 604 -6.11 -58.78 5.19
CA PHE A 604 -6.88 -59.25 4.02
C PHE A 604 -8.40 -59.39 4.27
N ASN A 605 -9.01 -58.56 5.12
CA ASN A 605 -10.44 -58.60 5.39
C ASN A 605 -11.30 -57.94 4.29
N GLN A 606 -11.52 -58.61 3.16
CA GLN A 606 -12.21 -58.00 2.01
C GLN A 606 -13.68 -57.61 2.26
N GLY A 607 -14.40 -58.32 3.12
CA GLY A 607 -15.82 -58.02 3.42
C GLY A 607 -16.32 -58.41 4.82
N GLY A 608 -15.47 -59.02 5.65
CA GLY A 608 -15.85 -59.47 6.99
C GLY A 608 -16.24 -58.29 7.90
N SER A 609 -17.18 -58.50 8.80
CA SER A 609 -17.68 -57.44 9.68
C SER A 609 -17.70 -57.87 11.15
N TYR A 610 -17.69 -56.90 12.06
CA TYR A 610 -17.75 -57.14 13.51
C TYR A 610 -16.56 -57.93 14.07
N ASN A 611 -15.39 -57.89 13.41
CA ASN A 611 -14.22 -58.60 13.87
C ASN A 611 -13.37 -57.75 14.84
N THR A 612 -12.71 -58.40 15.78
CA THR A 612 -11.68 -57.77 16.63
C THR A 612 -10.39 -58.55 16.52
N ALA A 613 -9.33 -57.92 16.04
CA ALA A 613 -7.99 -58.49 15.95
C ALA A 613 -6.97 -57.59 16.66
N ILE A 614 -6.29 -58.13 17.66
CA ILE A 614 -5.29 -57.41 18.45
C ILE A 614 -4.01 -58.25 18.51
N GLY A 615 -2.91 -57.71 17.95
CA GLY A 615 -1.62 -58.38 17.84
C GLY A 615 -1.04 -58.27 16.42
N GLN A 616 0.28 -58.36 16.30
CA GLN A 616 0.92 -58.42 14.98
C GLN A 616 0.41 -59.67 14.24
N ARG A 617 -0.06 -59.45 13.01
CA ARG A 617 -0.66 -60.49 12.16
C ARG A 617 -1.79 -61.26 12.86
N ALA A 618 -2.46 -60.70 13.86
CA ALA A 618 -3.73 -61.25 14.32
C ALA A 618 -4.71 -61.15 13.16
N ASN A 619 -5.13 -62.29 12.61
CA ASN A 619 -5.72 -62.31 11.28
C ASN A 619 -6.89 -63.28 11.23
N ASN A 620 -8.01 -62.80 10.72
CA ASN A 620 -9.08 -63.65 10.28
C ASN A 620 -8.84 -63.86 8.79
N SER A 621 -7.97 -64.82 8.45
CA SER A 621 -7.97 -65.37 7.09
C SER A 621 -9.43 -65.70 6.77
N LEU A 622 -9.99 -65.16 5.67
CA LEU A 622 -11.31 -65.48 5.08
C LEU A 622 -12.49 -64.49 5.26
N SER A 623 -12.30 -63.22 5.64
CA SER A 623 -13.44 -62.27 5.77
C SER A 623 -14.53 -62.77 6.73
N LEU A 624 -14.11 -63.33 7.86
CA LEU A 624 -15.01 -63.84 8.89
C LEU A 624 -15.95 -62.75 9.43
N THR A 625 -16.99 -63.15 10.14
CA THR A 625 -17.93 -62.26 10.80
C THR A 625 -17.97 -62.55 12.30
N ASN A 626 -18.05 -61.50 13.11
CA ASN A 626 -18.21 -61.59 14.57
C ASN A 626 -17.13 -62.46 15.25
N SER A 627 -15.87 -62.34 14.81
CA SER A 627 -14.77 -63.16 15.33
C SER A 627 -13.72 -62.32 16.07
N VAL A 628 -13.19 -62.87 17.16
CA VAL A 628 -12.18 -62.23 18.02
C VAL A 628 -10.87 -63.00 17.92
N ALA A 629 -9.78 -62.30 17.65
CA ALA A 629 -8.42 -62.82 17.55
C ALA A 629 -7.49 -61.96 18.42
N VAL A 630 -6.92 -62.51 19.49
CA VAL A 630 -6.01 -61.76 20.37
C VAL A 630 -4.71 -62.52 20.51
N GLY A 631 -3.62 -61.94 20.03
CA GLY A 631 -2.27 -62.50 20.10
C GLY A 631 -1.51 -62.42 18.76
N TYR A 632 -0.18 -62.58 18.83
CA TYR A 632 0.67 -62.73 17.65
C TYR A 632 0.24 -63.97 16.86
N PHE A 633 -0.12 -63.81 15.58
CA PHE A 633 -0.61 -64.91 14.74
C PHE A 633 -1.80 -65.68 15.35
N SER A 634 -2.77 -64.96 15.93
CA SER A 634 -4.08 -65.55 16.31
C SER A 634 -4.97 -65.66 15.07
N TYR A 635 -5.27 -66.89 14.63
CA TYR A 635 -6.00 -67.19 13.37
C TYR A 635 -7.29 -68.00 13.63
N PRO A 636 -8.42 -67.37 14.02
CA PRO A 636 -9.70 -68.07 14.05
C PRO A 636 -10.12 -68.48 12.62
N ASN A 637 -10.90 -69.54 12.49
CA ASN A 637 -11.17 -70.20 11.20
C ASN A 637 -12.67 -70.27 10.83
N ASN A 638 -13.53 -69.61 11.61
CA ASN A 638 -14.97 -69.60 11.45
C ASN A 638 -15.59 -68.36 12.10
N ASP A 639 -16.81 -68.02 11.66
CA ASP A 639 -17.59 -66.94 12.24
C ASP A 639 -17.98 -67.23 13.69
N ASN A 640 -18.19 -66.18 14.48
CA ASN A 640 -18.66 -66.25 15.87
C ASN A 640 -17.69 -66.96 16.83
N VAL A 641 -16.38 -66.89 16.57
CA VAL A 641 -15.37 -67.51 17.42
C VAL A 641 -14.43 -66.49 18.04
N ALA A 642 -14.13 -66.69 19.32
CA ALA A 642 -13.08 -65.99 20.03
C ALA A 642 -11.88 -66.91 20.24
N LEU A 643 -10.74 -66.52 19.65
CA LEU A 643 -9.45 -67.18 19.81
C LEU A 643 -8.51 -66.26 20.61
N LEU A 644 -7.99 -66.78 21.72
CA LEU A 644 -6.98 -66.13 22.55
C LEU A 644 -5.66 -66.92 22.39
N GLY A 645 -4.67 -66.29 21.77
CA GLY A 645 -3.36 -66.85 21.50
C GLY A 645 -3.21 -67.50 20.13
N ASN A 646 -2.13 -68.24 19.98
CA ASN A 646 -1.73 -68.99 18.79
C ASN A 646 -1.46 -70.47 19.10
N THR A 647 -0.97 -71.26 18.14
CA THR A 647 -0.71 -72.69 18.33
C THR A 647 0.34 -72.99 19.41
N ALA A 648 1.30 -72.08 19.65
CA ALA A 648 2.32 -72.19 20.71
C ALA A 648 1.82 -71.74 22.11
N THR A 649 0.57 -71.31 22.26
CA THR A 649 0.05 -70.84 23.56
C THR A 649 0.07 -71.94 24.60
N ALA A 650 0.74 -71.70 25.74
CA ALA A 650 0.85 -72.67 26.83
C ALA A 650 -0.37 -72.68 27.75
N SER A 651 -0.95 -71.51 28.06
CA SER A 651 -2.12 -71.37 28.93
C SER A 651 -2.89 -70.09 28.62
N CYS A 652 -4.23 -70.16 28.71
CA CYS A 652 -5.14 -69.01 28.64
C CYS A 652 -5.80 -68.85 30.02
N GLY A 653 -5.17 -68.08 30.91
CA GLY A 653 -5.44 -68.11 32.35
C GLY A 653 -6.11 -66.87 32.94
N GLY A 654 -6.70 -67.07 34.12
CA GLY A 654 -7.19 -66.08 35.08
C GLY A 654 -7.36 -66.75 36.45
N TYR A 655 -7.46 -65.98 37.55
CA TYR A 655 -7.67 -66.57 38.89
C TYR A 655 -9.08 -67.20 39.06
N THR A 656 -10.00 -66.93 38.14
CA THR A 656 -11.39 -67.40 38.16
C THR A 656 -11.72 -68.19 36.90
N ASN A 657 -12.61 -69.18 37.03
CA ASN A 657 -13.09 -69.99 35.90
C ASN A 657 -13.98 -69.19 34.93
N TRP A 658 -14.21 -69.75 33.73
CA TRP A 658 -15.15 -69.22 32.75
C TRP A 658 -16.60 -69.45 33.19
N THR A 659 -17.41 -68.38 33.22
CA THR A 659 -18.83 -68.42 33.61
C THR A 659 -19.73 -68.39 32.38
N ASN A 660 -20.65 -69.34 32.28
CA ASN A 660 -21.68 -69.38 31.23
C ASN A 660 -22.99 -68.75 31.72
N PHE A 661 -23.67 -67.99 30.85
CA PHE A 661 -25.04 -67.57 31.12
C PHE A 661 -25.98 -68.78 31.03
N SER A 662 -26.65 -69.13 32.14
CA SER A 662 -27.49 -70.33 32.22
C SER A 662 -28.79 -70.10 33.01
N ASP A 663 -29.33 -68.88 32.96
CA ASP A 663 -30.62 -68.56 33.59
C ASP A 663 -31.78 -69.31 32.91
N GLY A 664 -32.68 -69.90 33.71
CA GLY A 664 -33.82 -70.68 33.21
C GLY A 664 -34.78 -69.87 32.33
N ARG A 665 -34.86 -68.54 32.51
CA ARG A 665 -35.71 -67.65 31.70
C ARG A 665 -35.30 -67.60 30.23
N PHE A 666 -34.05 -67.92 29.92
CA PHE A 666 -33.52 -67.89 28.55
C PHE A 666 -33.47 -69.29 27.91
N LYS A 667 -33.98 -70.32 28.58
CA LYS A 667 -34.03 -71.70 28.07
C LYS A 667 -35.45 -72.07 27.63
N LYS A 668 -35.58 -72.87 26.58
CA LYS A 668 -36.85 -73.40 26.06
C LYS A 668 -36.70 -74.91 25.84
N ASN A 669 -37.81 -75.64 25.89
CA ASN A 669 -37.86 -77.09 25.66
C ASN A 669 -36.89 -77.88 26.56
N VAL A 670 -36.78 -77.50 27.83
CA VAL A 670 -35.93 -78.20 28.80
C VAL A 670 -36.48 -79.62 29.01
N LYS A 671 -35.67 -80.63 28.69
CA LYS A 671 -35.98 -82.07 28.79
C LYS A 671 -34.83 -82.81 29.47
N GLU A 672 -35.10 -84.01 29.98
CA GLU A 672 -34.11 -84.88 30.62
C GLU A 672 -33.63 -86.01 29.68
N ASP A 673 -33.18 -85.64 28.48
CA ASP A 673 -32.78 -86.56 27.40
C ASP A 673 -31.26 -86.71 27.23
N VAL A 674 -30.49 -86.36 28.26
CA VAL A 674 -29.03 -86.58 28.29
C VAL A 674 -28.73 -88.07 28.40
N ILE A 675 -27.86 -88.59 27.54
CA ILE A 675 -27.38 -89.98 27.58
C ILE A 675 -26.09 -90.01 28.40
N GLY A 676 -26.12 -90.67 29.57
CA GLY A 676 -24.99 -90.75 30.49
C GLY A 676 -24.07 -91.94 30.22
N LEU A 677 -24.31 -93.04 30.94
CA LEU A 677 -23.40 -94.17 31.07
C LEU A 677 -23.12 -94.86 29.73
N ALA A 678 -24.11 -94.96 28.85
CA ALA A 678 -23.93 -95.54 27.52
C ALA A 678 -22.96 -94.71 26.65
N PHE A 679 -23.06 -93.38 26.70
CA PHE A 679 -22.17 -92.48 25.98
C PHE A 679 -20.76 -92.50 26.58
N ILE A 680 -20.63 -92.33 27.90
CA ILE A 680 -19.33 -92.30 28.59
C ILE A 680 -18.55 -93.61 28.38
N LYS A 681 -19.21 -94.78 28.40
CA LYS A 681 -18.56 -96.06 28.11
C LYS A 681 -18.15 -96.25 26.66
N ALA A 682 -18.72 -95.49 25.72
CA ALA A 682 -18.36 -95.54 24.31
C ALA A 682 -17.12 -94.68 23.98
N LEU A 683 -16.71 -93.79 24.90
CA LEU A 683 -15.54 -92.93 24.72
C LEU A 683 -14.24 -93.71 24.93
N ARG A 684 -13.20 -93.35 24.17
CA ARG A 684 -11.85 -93.92 24.29
C ARG A 684 -10.85 -92.84 24.76
N PRO A 685 -10.48 -92.82 26.06
CA PRO A 685 -9.40 -91.96 26.53
C PRO A 685 -8.07 -92.38 25.91
N VAL A 686 -7.24 -91.40 25.52
CA VAL A 686 -5.93 -91.61 24.91
C VAL A 686 -4.91 -90.63 25.48
N THR A 687 -3.61 -90.92 25.32
CA THR A 687 -2.53 -89.95 25.48
C THR A 687 -1.89 -89.69 24.11
N TYR A 688 -1.47 -88.45 23.86
CA TYR A 688 -0.85 -88.07 22.59
C TYR A 688 0.10 -86.87 22.75
N GLN A 689 0.97 -86.70 21.77
CA GLN A 689 1.76 -85.49 21.55
C GLN A 689 1.22 -84.78 20.30
N ILE A 690 1.37 -83.46 20.23
CA ILE A 690 0.92 -82.66 19.07
C ILE A 690 2.10 -82.50 18.12
N GLU A 691 1.94 -82.94 16.88
CA GLU A 691 2.90 -82.64 15.80
C GLU A 691 2.73 -81.18 15.37
N MET A 692 3.61 -80.31 15.88
CA MET A 692 3.44 -78.87 15.77
C MET A 692 3.68 -78.37 14.34
N ALA A 693 4.57 -79.00 13.59
CA ALA A 693 4.84 -78.66 12.19
C ALA A 693 3.58 -78.79 11.32
N THR A 694 2.90 -79.93 11.40
CA THR A 694 1.65 -80.20 10.67
C THR A 694 0.54 -79.23 11.06
N LEU A 695 0.39 -78.95 12.37
CA LEU A 695 -0.60 -78.00 12.87
C LEU A 695 -0.33 -76.58 12.35
N ASN A 696 0.90 -76.10 12.43
CA ASN A 696 1.28 -74.76 11.99
C ASN A 696 1.10 -74.58 10.48
N GLN A 697 1.47 -75.60 9.69
CA GLN A 697 1.24 -75.59 8.24
C GLN A 697 -0.26 -75.50 7.91
N PHE A 698 -1.12 -76.20 8.66
CA PHE A 698 -2.57 -76.13 8.48
C PHE A 698 -3.16 -74.77 8.86
N VAL A 699 -2.78 -74.23 10.03
CA VAL A 699 -3.35 -72.99 10.58
C VAL A 699 -2.86 -71.76 9.83
N TYR A 700 -1.55 -71.66 9.57
CA TYR A 700 -0.93 -70.46 8.99
C TYR A 700 -0.79 -70.51 7.48
N LYS A 701 -0.92 -71.68 6.87
CA LYS A 701 -0.89 -71.86 5.40
C LYS A 701 0.35 -71.18 4.80
N THR A 702 0.16 -70.19 3.93
CA THR A 702 1.25 -69.47 3.25
C THR A 702 2.08 -68.58 4.18
N ASP A 703 1.57 -68.25 5.38
CA ASP A 703 2.28 -67.42 6.36
C ASP A 703 3.18 -68.23 7.30
N VAL A 704 3.26 -69.56 7.14
CA VAL A 704 3.99 -70.45 8.06
C VAL A 704 5.46 -70.04 8.21
N GLU A 705 6.16 -69.70 7.13
CA GLU A 705 7.58 -69.30 7.19
C GLU A 705 7.81 -68.05 8.07
N GLN A 706 6.80 -67.18 8.18
CA GLN A 706 6.89 -65.95 8.96
C GLN A 706 6.56 -66.18 10.45
N TYR A 707 5.98 -67.33 10.79
CA TYR A 707 5.48 -67.66 12.12
C TYR A 707 6.56 -68.13 13.13
N HIS A 708 7.81 -68.35 12.72
CA HIS A 708 8.73 -69.18 13.51
C HIS A 708 9.88 -68.49 14.27
N GLN A 709 10.26 -67.25 13.95
CA GLN A 709 11.59 -66.75 14.38
C GLN A 709 11.75 -66.51 15.89
N SER A 710 10.68 -66.24 16.63
CA SER A 710 10.75 -65.89 18.07
C SER A 710 10.08 -66.88 19.02
N LEU A 711 9.39 -67.92 18.50
CA LEU A 711 8.60 -68.86 19.31
C LEU A 711 9.12 -70.30 19.28
N GLN A 712 10.28 -70.57 18.65
CA GLN A 712 10.78 -71.93 18.45
C GLN A 712 10.90 -72.72 19.76
N THR A 713 11.48 -72.12 20.82
CA THR A 713 11.59 -72.78 22.13
C THR A 713 10.23 -73.23 22.69
N ALA A 714 9.21 -72.37 22.60
CA ALA A 714 7.87 -72.68 23.10
C ALA A 714 7.18 -73.76 22.26
N ILE A 715 7.46 -73.81 20.95
CA ILE A 715 6.98 -74.86 20.05
C ILE A 715 7.62 -76.20 20.42
N ASP A 716 8.94 -76.22 20.60
CA ASP A 716 9.70 -77.42 20.95
C ASP A 716 9.25 -78.00 22.31
N GLU A 717 9.07 -77.14 23.32
CA GLU A 717 8.55 -77.53 24.63
C GLU A 717 7.13 -78.12 24.55
N LYS A 718 6.28 -77.55 23.69
CA LYS A 718 4.90 -78.01 23.52
C LYS A 718 4.81 -79.35 22.80
N GLU A 719 5.68 -79.61 21.83
CA GLU A 719 5.74 -80.87 21.09
C GLU A 719 6.19 -82.05 21.99
N LEU A 720 7.04 -81.77 22.99
CA LEU A 720 7.46 -82.76 23.99
C LEU A 720 6.37 -83.10 25.02
N THR A 721 5.36 -82.25 25.19
CA THR A 721 4.33 -82.41 26.23
C THR A 721 3.37 -83.56 25.90
N ILE A 722 3.26 -84.53 26.81
CA ILE A 722 2.28 -85.64 26.70
C ILE A 722 0.95 -85.17 27.29
N ILE A 723 -0.10 -85.20 26.48
CA ILE A 723 -1.45 -84.74 26.84
C ILE A 723 -2.38 -85.94 26.95
N SER A 724 -3.17 -86.01 28.02
CA SER A 724 -4.29 -86.95 28.16
C SER A 724 -5.57 -86.33 27.62
N GLY A 725 -6.31 -87.05 26.77
CA GLY A 725 -7.51 -86.51 26.14
C GLY A 725 -8.29 -87.49 25.28
N PHE A 726 -9.06 -86.96 24.32
CA PHE A 726 -9.84 -87.71 23.34
C PHE A 726 -9.57 -87.21 21.91
N ILE A 727 -9.75 -88.09 20.93
CA ILE A 727 -9.77 -87.73 19.51
C ILE A 727 -11.20 -87.29 19.15
N ALA A 728 -11.37 -86.04 18.71
CA ALA A 728 -12.69 -85.43 18.52
C ALA A 728 -13.58 -86.20 17.52
N GLN A 729 -13.00 -86.77 16.46
CA GLN A 729 -13.72 -87.62 15.49
C GLN A 729 -14.26 -88.91 16.12
N GLU A 730 -13.51 -89.49 17.07
CA GLU A 730 -13.95 -90.69 17.80
C GLU A 730 -15.07 -90.35 18.78
N VAL A 731 -15.03 -89.16 19.40
CA VAL A 731 -16.13 -88.66 20.25
C VAL A 731 -17.39 -88.45 19.41
N GLU A 732 -17.28 -87.83 18.22
CA GLU A 732 -18.42 -87.68 17.31
C GLU A 732 -19.03 -89.04 16.97
N SER A 733 -18.20 -90.01 16.58
CA SER A 733 -18.64 -91.36 16.25
C SER A 733 -19.30 -92.07 17.45
N ALA A 734 -18.75 -91.92 18.65
CA ALA A 734 -19.31 -92.48 19.88
C ALA A 734 -20.69 -91.89 20.21
N ALA A 735 -20.85 -90.57 20.06
CA ALA A 735 -22.12 -89.88 20.26
C ALA A 735 -23.18 -90.35 19.25
N GLN A 736 -22.82 -90.43 17.98
CA GLN A 736 -23.71 -90.93 16.91
C GLN A 736 -24.13 -92.39 17.15
N LYS A 737 -23.20 -93.26 17.60
CA LYS A 737 -23.47 -94.68 17.86
C LYS A 737 -24.55 -94.89 18.94
N VAL A 738 -24.61 -94.01 19.93
CA VAL A 738 -25.62 -94.09 21.01
C VAL A 738 -26.83 -93.19 20.75
N GLY A 739 -26.91 -92.55 19.58
CA GLY A 739 -28.01 -91.64 19.23
C GLY A 739 -28.01 -90.32 20.02
N TYR A 740 -26.87 -89.91 20.57
CA TYR A 740 -26.75 -88.70 21.37
C TYR A 740 -26.30 -87.52 20.52
N HIS A 741 -27.10 -86.45 20.49
CA HIS A 741 -26.70 -85.18 19.89
C HIS A 741 -25.83 -84.39 20.88
N PHE A 742 -24.54 -84.74 20.93
CA PHE A 742 -23.59 -84.10 21.84
C PHE A 742 -23.06 -82.78 21.26
N ASP A 743 -23.25 -81.69 22.00
CA ASP A 743 -22.85 -80.33 21.62
C ASP A 743 -21.36 -80.01 21.93
N GLY A 744 -20.64 -80.93 22.57
CA GLY A 744 -19.24 -80.75 22.92
C GLY A 744 -18.23 -81.00 21.78
N VAL A 745 -18.67 -81.50 20.62
CA VAL A 745 -17.81 -81.68 19.44
C VAL A 745 -18.16 -80.65 18.38
N VAL A 746 -17.19 -79.82 18.00
CA VAL A 746 -17.34 -78.90 16.88
C VAL A 746 -16.82 -79.59 15.61
N VAL A 747 -17.77 -79.94 14.74
CA VAL A 747 -17.48 -80.60 13.46
C VAL A 747 -17.19 -79.55 12.38
N PRO A 748 -16.05 -79.64 11.66
CA PRO A 748 -15.70 -78.67 10.62
C PRO A 748 -16.67 -78.75 9.44
N LYS A 749 -17.24 -77.61 9.04
CA LYS A 749 -18.12 -77.49 7.86
C LYS A 749 -17.33 -77.46 6.56
N ASP A 750 -16.14 -76.85 6.60
CA ASP A 750 -15.19 -76.80 5.50
C ASP A 750 -13.85 -77.39 6.00
N LYS A 751 -13.55 -78.62 5.58
CA LYS A 751 -12.39 -79.37 6.09
C LYS A 751 -11.04 -78.80 5.65
N GLU A 752 -11.02 -77.90 4.65
CA GLU A 752 -9.79 -77.22 4.20
C GLU A 752 -9.50 -75.93 4.99
N LYS A 753 -10.48 -75.44 5.75
CA LYS A 753 -10.38 -74.22 6.56
C LYS A 753 -10.48 -74.49 8.05
N GLN A 754 -11.30 -75.45 8.44
CA GLN A 754 -11.65 -75.76 9.81
C GLN A 754 -11.12 -77.14 10.23
N HIS A 755 -10.80 -77.29 11.51
CA HIS A 755 -10.43 -78.55 12.12
C HIS A 755 -11.43 -78.91 13.22
N TYR A 756 -11.48 -80.19 13.60
CA TYR A 756 -12.30 -80.65 14.72
C TYR A 756 -11.84 -80.04 16.05
N GLN A 757 -12.78 -79.64 16.89
CA GLN A 757 -12.50 -79.11 18.24
C GLN A 757 -13.37 -79.80 19.29
N LEU A 758 -12.87 -79.82 20.52
CA LEU A 758 -13.54 -80.49 21.64
C LEU A 758 -13.68 -79.56 22.84
N SER A 759 -14.90 -79.49 23.39
CA SER A 759 -15.22 -78.81 24.65
C SER A 759 -15.23 -79.82 25.79
N TYR A 760 -14.15 -79.86 26.57
CA TYR A 760 -14.06 -80.76 27.73
C TYR A 760 -15.12 -80.46 28.80
N ALA A 761 -15.51 -79.20 28.98
CA ALA A 761 -16.55 -78.82 29.94
C ALA A 761 -17.93 -79.41 29.60
N SER A 762 -18.21 -79.67 28.32
CA SER A 762 -19.49 -80.25 27.88
C SER A 762 -19.67 -81.71 28.35
N PHE A 763 -18.59 -82.42 28.69
CA PHE A 763 -18.68 -83.79 29.21
C PHE A 763 -19.18 -83.86 30.66
N VAL A 764 -19.16 -82.75 31.41
CA VAL A 764 -19.59 -82.74 32.82
C VAL A 764 -21.04 -83.20 32.95
N VAL A 765 -21.94 -82.76 32.07
CA VAL A 765 -23.37 -83.11 32.17
C VAL A 765 -23.63 -84.60 31.87
N PRO A 766 -23.08 -85.19 30.79
CA PRO A 766 -23.14 -86.64 30.60
C PRO A 766 -22.45 -87.46 31.69
N LEU A 767 -21.33 -86.97 32.26
CA LEU A 767 -20.68 -87.63 33.40
C LEU A 767 -21.58 -87.65 34.64
N VAL A 768 -22.23 -86.52 34.97
CA VAL A 768 -23.21 -86.46 36.06
C VAL A 768 -24.35 -87.46 35.82
N LYS A 769 -24.90 -87.50 34.60
CA LYS A 769 -25.96 -88.45 34.24
C LYS A 769 -25.47 -89.90 34.30
N ALA A 770 -24.24 -90.19 33.88
CA ALA A 770 -23.65 -91.51 33.97
C ALA A 770 -23.50 -91.99 35.41
N VAL A 771 -23.10 -91.11 36.32
CA VAL A 771 -23.03 -91.41 37.76
C VAL A 771 -24.43 -91.68 38.31
N GLN A 772 -25.44 -90.87 37.97
CA GLN A 772 -26.83 -91.13 38.38
C GLN A 772 -27.37 -92.47 37.87
N GLU A 773 -27.11 -92.82 36.62
CA GLU A 773 -27.50 -94.10 36.03
C GLU A 773 -26.72 -95.28 36.63
N GLN A 774 -25.46 -95.07 36.99
CA GLN A 774 -24.63 -96.08 37.66
C GLN A 774 -25.11 -96.31 39.10
N GLU A 775 -25.45 -95.26 39.84
CA GLU A 775 -26.01 -95.37 41.18
C GLU A 775 -27.34 -96.13 41.16
N GLY A 776 -28.23 -95.84 40.23
CA GLY A 776 -29.48 -96.61 40.10
C GLY A 776 -29.25 -98.11 39.82
N LYS A 777 -28.16 -98.48 39.13
CA LYS A 777 -27.75 -99.88 38.97
C LYS A 777 -27.14 -100.47 40.23
N ILE A 778 -26.40 -99.68 41.01
CA ILE A 778 -25.87 -100.08 42.31
C ILE A 778 -27.05 -100.34 43.26
N ASP A 779 -28.02 -99.44 43.36
CA ASP A 779 -29.25 -99.61 44.15
C ASP A 779 -30.03 -100.87 43.73
N GLU A 780 -30.14 -101.13 42.42
CA GLU A 780 -30.78 -102.34 41.92
C GLU A 780 -30.01 -103.60 42.36
N LEU A 781 -28.67 -103.58 42.24
CA LEU A 781 -27.80 -104.67 42.68
C LEU A 781 -27.87 -104.88 44.20
N GLU A 782 -27.84 -103.82 45.01
CA GLU A 782 -27.97 -103.87 46.47
C GLU A 782 -29.33 -104.41 46.89
N ASN A 783 -30.43 -103.99 46.24
CA ASN A 783 -31.75 -104.56 46.49
C ASN A 783 -31.83 -106.04 46.12
N LYS A 784 -31.15 -106.45 45.04
CA LYS A 784 -31.06 -107.85 44.63
C LYS A 784 -30.26 -108.67 45.65
N ILE A 785 -29.16 -108.12 46.16
CA ILE A 785 -28.37 -108.71 47.25
C ILE A 785 -29.24 -108.84 48.50
N LEU A 786 -29.97 -107.80 48.90
CA LEU A 786 -30.89 -107.85 50.05
C LEU A 786 -32.00 -108.91 49.89
N GLN A 787 -32.55 -109.06 48.69
CA GLN A 787 -33.53 -110.12 48.40
C GLN A 787 -32.91 -111.52 48.46
N LEU A 788 -31.69 -111.68 47.92
CA LEU A 788 -30.93 -112.93 48.01
C LEU A 788 -30.58 -113.26 49.46
N GLU A 789 -30.14 -112.29 50.26
CA GLU A 789 -29.88 -112.45 51.70
C GLU A 789 -31.16 -112.86 52.46
N LYS A 790 -32.32 -112.26 52.16
CA LYS A 790 -33.62 -112.70 52.71
C LYS A 790 -33.98 -114.13 52.31
N MET A 791 -33.71 -114.54 51.08
CA MET A 791 -33.92 -115.94 50.64
C MET A 791 -32.98 -116.91 51.35
N VAL A 792 -31.71 -116.55 51.53
CA VAL A 792 -30.72 -117.36 52.25
C VAL A 792 -31.11 -117.50 53.73
N ALA A 793 -31.49 -116.40 54.40
CA ALA A 793 -31.98 -116.44 55.79
C ALA A 793 -33.20 -117.36 55.96
N ARG A 794 -34.14 -117.33 55.00
CA ARG A 794 -35.33 -118.21 54.98
C ARG A 794 -34.96 -119.69 54.76
N LEU A 795 -33.95 -119.97 53.95
CA LEU A 795 -33.41 -121.33 53.74
C LEU A 795 -32.66 -121.84 54.98
N GLU A 796 -31.97 -120.97 55.71
CA GLU A 796 -31.32 -121.32 56.99
C GLU A 796 -32.33 -121.59 58.11
N GLU A 797 -33.44 -120.85 58.18
CA GLU A 797 -34.57 -121.17 59.08
C GLU A 797 -35.20 -122.53 58.76
N LEU A 798 -35.42 -122.83 57.47
CA LEU A 798 -35.91 -124.14 57.02
C LEU A 798 -34.94 -125.29 57.34
N LYS A 799 -33.64 -125.02 57.41
CA LYS A 799 -32.62 -125.99 57.84
C LYS A 799 -32.59 -126.22 59.36
N LYS A 800 -32.96 -125.21 60.17
CA LYS A 800 -33.11 -125.35 61.64
C LYS A 800 -34.41 -126.04 62.06
N MET A 801 -35.38 -126.18 61.15
CA MET A 801 -36.65 -126.91 61.35
C MET A 801 -36.57 -128.40 60.96
N LYS A 802 -35.39 -128.89 60.57
CA LYS A 802 -35.05 -130.32 60.45
C LYS A 802 -34.04 -130.65 61.54
#